data_AF-A0A940F0L3-F1
#
_entry.id   AF-A0A940F0L3-F1
#
_cell.length_a   1.000
_cell.length_b   1.000
_cell.length_c   1.000
_cell.angle_alpha   90.00
_cell.angle_beta   90.00
_cell.angle_gamma   90.00
#
_symmetry.space_group_name_H-M   'P 1'
#
loop_
_entity.id
_entity.type
_entity.pdbx_description
1 polymer ?
#
loop_
_entity_poly.entity_id
_entity_poly.type
_entity_poly.pdbx_seq_one_letter_code
_entity_poly.pdbx_strand_id
1 'polypeptide(L)'
;MHDPNAPQSRRSFLKRSSATVAGSAVAGGLPALALGAQAALAAGVNPVVNENTQTPSSTWTTNFQVKNPSSVIAGYARRASINLGEPLQIAASGPNLWYPTDGSTPTETVELEVYRLGYYGGKGGRLTWTGNKKYSTWQYFNEDGMPANSWEGGAYPADNPVDAQTGLSGRAGWTTTASIPANAFPASGVYLVKLKAEWLEFPPGVPAVKRNGESHVVVIVRDDSRPRDILALLPTNTWQAYNYFGGRSLYTYQSRAQSYGSIVPATSTERAAKVSLDRPYLNWIADYNWVLRTEFPAIWWMESQGYDISYTDDVALHFNPEQALPTKSKGLVILGHGEYWSEELRNAVDNARDAGTNIYNFGANTAYWRVRFETAQGTPATSEKNARVMVCYKTIEGGGSPAPNQAGTADPVSPTTTWRDTGKGPGITKPGTTAATPAVYAGPNRPESALFGVQYIGDDDNGRRPITVPADNGKGEFAGHRAWRNTNLSKTSTTSLGDATLAWEWDGIPPAGYTFGRTPAMKPGTTLQRLSETDPRGPGVGNAMTYLLDGGRTYTTAGASSQPPAGGTAYAHAVTYTAPSGALVFSSGTIHWSWGLGPHFVDNYNQSFADPPTDGSVQAIRQATANLFTDGGIIPATPQGVIIDAAATPTPTATPVPTASPTPDPNATPSPTPSPTAMPTATPTPTATPTPTATPKPTATPVPDTAAPQITQALTNSTVWLFGWYNVSKTARTVNVKVTCPTTEKSGPVRLVATLKDATGVLGVATGTVDPGKNVTLPIVIGATEFKRISSKTYLSTDLSVTATDAVGNAKTVTASYKLRAE
;
A
#
# COMPACT_ATOMS: atom_id res chain seq x y z
N MET A 1 29.75 26.55 68.60
CA MET A 1 28.62 26.13 69.44
C MET A 1 27.53 25.66 68.48
N HIS A 2 27.57 24.37 68.12
CA HIS A 2 26.75 23.25 68.62
C HIS A 2 25.57 23.00 67.67
N ASP A 3 25.21 21.80 67.22
CA ASP A 3 25.85 20.49 66.99
C ASP A 3 24.85 19.75 66.05
N PRO A 4 25.31 19.05 65.00
CA PRO A 4 24.52 18.14 64.14
C PRO A 4 23.90 16.93 64.87
N ASN A 5 22.64 16.59 64.59
CA ASN A 5 22.10 15.22 64.58
C ASN A 5 20.66 15.15 64.00
N ALA A 6 20.42 14.12 63.18
CA ALA A 6 19.28 13.81 62.30
C ALA A 6 17.95 13.45 63.06
N PRO A 7 16.87 12.84 62.48
CA PRO A 7 16.51 12.52 61.07
C PRO A 7 15.01 12.73 60.65
N GLN A 8 14.76 12.58 59.34
CA GLN A 8 13.57 12.05 58.61
C GLN A 8 12.14 12.11 59.22
N SER A 9 11.14 12.54 58.43
CA SER A 9 10.38 11.62 57.55
C SER A 9 9.15 12.24 56.86
N ARG A 10 8.84 11.63 55.70
CA ARG A 10 7.70 11.75 54.80
C ARG A 10 6.33 11.67 55.50
N ARG A 11 5.41 12.61 55.21
CA ARG A 11 4.10 12.38 54.53
C ARG A 11 3.18 13.59 54.66
N SER A 12 2.29 13.71 53.66
CA SER A 12 1.06 14.50 53.60
C SER A 12 1.20 16.02 53.55
N PHE A 13 0.89 16.61 52.38
CA PHE A 13 -0.37 17.36 52.25
C PHE A 13 -0.68 17.71 50.78
N LEU A 14 -1.75 17.13 50.25
CA LEU A 14 -2.48 17.61 49.07
C LEU A 14 -3.73 18.30 49.60
N LYS A 15 -3.92 19.59 49.31
CA LYS A 15 -5.20 20.18 48.82
C LYS A 15 -5.19 21.72 48.89
N ARG A 16 -5.49 22.31 47.73
CA ARG A 16 -6.35 23.49 47.44
C ARG A 16 -5.97 24.79 48.17
N SER A 17 -5.82 25.92 47.48
CA SER A 17 -6.97 26.63 46.91
C SER A 17 -6.54 27.75 45.95
N SER A 18 -7.40 27.99 44.98
CA SER A 18 -7.44 29.05 43.98
C SER A 18 -7.41 30.46 44.58
N ALA A 19 -6.77 31.41 43.89
CA ALA A 19 -7.13 32.82 44.00
C ALA A 19 -6.82 33.57 42.69
N THR A 20 -7.89 34.11 42.11
CA THR A 20 -7.96 35.07 41.02
C THR A 20 -7.36 36.42 41.44
N VAL A 21 -6.54 37.06 40.59
CA VAL A 21 -6.35 38.52 40.62
C VAL A 21 -6.38 39.05 39.19
N ALA A 22 -7.16 40.12 39.02
CA ALA A 22 -7.49 40.77 37.77
C ALA A 22 -6.41 41.77 37.28
N GLY A 23 -6.45 41.94 35.96
CA GLY A 23 -5.74 42.86 35.06
C GLY A 23 -5.07 44.14 35.58
N SER A 24 -3.93 44.45 34.96
CA SER A 24 -3.63 45.77 34.39
C SER A 24 -2.65 45.59 33.23
N ALA A 25 -3.02 46.13 32.07
CA ALA A 25 -2.26 46.09 30.83
C ALA A 25 -1.15 47.15 30.85
N VAL A 26 0.08 46.74 30.49
CA VAL A 26 1.08 47.63 29.89
C VAL A 26 1.71 46.88 28.73
N ALA A 27 1.40 47.36 27.52
CA ALA A 27 2.09 46.98 26.31
C ALA A 27 3.48 47.62 26.31
N GLY A 28 4.53 46.80 26.21
CA GLY A 28 5.91 47.26 26.09
C GLY A 28 6.82 46.07 25.78
N GLY A 29 7.41 46.06 24.59
CA GLY A 29 8.09 44.90 24.00
C GLY A 29 9.20 44.31 24.87
N LEU A 30 9.25 42.98 24.90
CA LEU A 30 10.41 42.20 25.32
C LEU A 30 10.96 41.45 24.10
N PRO A 31 12.29 41.34 23.98
CA PRO A 31 12.96 40.98 22.74
C PRO A 31 12.86 39.48 22.45
N ALA A 32 12.94 39.14 21.17
CA ALA A 32 12.94 37.81 20.57
C ALA A 32 14.07 36.85 21.04
N LEU A 33 14.74 37.14 22.16
CA LEU A 33 15.83 36.37 22.73
C LEU A 33 15.37 35.26 23.71
N ALA A 34 14.11 35.27 24.18
CA ALA A 34 13.57 34.19 25.01
C ALA A 34 13.00 33.01 24.19
N LEU A 35 12.59 33.25 22.94
CA LEU A 35 12.12 32.19 22.02
C LEU A 35 13.26 31.33 21.47
N GLY A 36 14.48 31.88 21.41
CA GLY A 36 15.68 31.11 21.04
C GLY A 36 16.16 30.16 22.13
N ALA A 37 15.95 30.50 23.41
CA ALA A 37 16.39 29.67 24.54
C ALA A 37 15.45 28.46 24.80
N GLN A 38 14.15 28.59 24.54
CA GLN A 38 13.23 27.45 24.55
C GLN A 38 13.42 26.52 23.35
N ALA A 39 13.81 27.04 22.19
CA ALA A 39 14.18 26.23 21.03
C ALA A 39 15.54 25.49 21.23
N ALA A 40 16.50 26.11 21.93
CA ALA A 40 17.81 25.50 22.21
C ALA A 40 17.77 24.44 23.34
N LEU A 41 16.84 24.55 24.30
CA LEU A 41 16.59 23.51 25.30
C LEU A 41 15.82 22.29 24.75
N ALA A 42 15.15 22.43 23.59
CA ALA A 42 14.42 21.34 22.93
C ALA A 42 15.33 20.41 22.08
N ALA A 43 16.54 20.85 21.73
CA ALA A 43 17.48 20.11 20.88
C ALA A 43 18.12 18.87 21.55
N GLY A 44 17.85 18.64 22.85
CA GLY A 44 18.33 17.48 23.62
C GLY A 44 17.22 16.63 24.24
N VAL A 45 15.96 16.85 23.86
CA VAL A 45 14.82 16.15 24.46
C VAL A 45 14.24 15.16 23.45
N ASN A 46 14.20 13.88 23.82
CA ASN A 46 13.59 12.83 23.03
C ASN A 46 12.18 13.26 22.55
N PRO A 47 11.96 13.45 21.23
CA PRO A 47 10.68 13.93 20.71
C PRO A 47 9.50 13.04 21.08
N VAL A 48 9.70 11.73 21.23
CA VAL A 48 8.66 10.79 21.65
C VAL A 48 8.25 11.02 23.11
N VAL A 49 9.21 11.28 23.99
CA VAL A 49 8.90 11.63 25.40
C VAL A 49 8.10 12.94 25.43
N ASN A 50 8.46 13.92 24.60
CA ASN A 50 7.68 15.16 24.48
C ASN A 50 6.26 14.90 23.98
N GLU A 51 6.09 14.08 22.94
CA GLU A 51 4.76 13.70 22.43
C GLU A 51 3.92 12.97 23.49
N ASN A 52 4.53 12.10 24.29
CA ASN A 52 3.86 11.33 25.35
C ASN A 52 3.64 12.12 26.66
N THR A 53 4.24 13.30 26.83
CA THR A 53 4.09 14.15 28.03
C THR A 53 3.15 15.33 27.83
N GLN A 54 2.58 15.49 26.63
CA GLN A 54 1.43 16.38 26.41
C GLN A 54 0.28 15.89 27.32
N THR A 55 0.17 16.43 28.54
CA THR A 55 -0.78 16.06 29.63
C THR A 55 -2.09 15.53 29.10
N PRO A 56 -2.70 14.46 29.67
CA PRO A 56 -3.81 13.70 29.08
C PRO A 56 -4.73 14.59 28.27
N SER A 57 -4.43 14.67 26.99
CA SER A 57 -4.99 15.70 26.14
C SER A 57 -6.31 15.18 25.63
N SER A 58 -7.30 16.06 25.48
CA SER A 58 -8.53 15.72 24.75
C SER A 58 -8.25 15.24 23.32
N THR A 59 -7.03 15.44 22.81
CA THR A 59 -6.57 14.98 21.50
C THR A 59 -6.02 13.55 21.48
N TRP A 60 -5.75 12.91 22.62
CA TRP A 60 -5.34 11.49 22.67
C TRP A 60 -6.56 10.60 22.47
N THR A 61 -6.53 9.72 21.47
CA THR A 61 -7.76 9.07 21.01
C THR A 61 -7.51 7.83 20.18
N THR A 62 -8.53 6.96 20.11
CA THR A 62 -8.63 5.85 19.15
C THR A 62 -9.38 6.25 17.87
N ASN A 63 -9.86 7.51 17.77
CA ASN A 63 -10.64 8.00 16.62
C ASN A 63 -9.87 8.04 15.29
N PHE A 64 -8.55 7.84 15.33
CA PHE A 64 -7.74 7.57 14.14
C PHE A 64 -8.16 6.29 13.42
N GLN A 65 -8.98 5.42 14.02
CA GLN A 65 -9.57 4.27 13.36
C GLN A 65 -10.75 4.70 12.48
N VAL A 66 -10.89 4.08 11.31
CA VAL A 66 -12.08 4.19 10.47
C VAL A 66 -13.28 3.55 11.19
N LYS A 67 -14.48 4.10 11.08
CA LYS A 67 -15.70 3.46 11.61
C LYS A 67 -16.56 2.89 10.49
N ASN A 68 -16.59 3.60 9.36
CA ASN A 68 -17.39 3.25 8.19
C ASN A 68 -16.47 3.14 6.96
N PRO A 69 -15.67 2.07 6.84
CA PRO A 69 -14.79 1.90 5.69
C PRO A 69 -15.64 1.83 4.42
N SER A 70 -15.28 2.63 3.43
CA SER A 70 -16.11 2.77 2.25
C SER A 70 -15.28 3.08 1.01
N SER A 71 -15.68 2.51 -0.12
CA SER A 71 -15.18 2.92 -1.44
C SER A 71 -15.71 4.30 -1.85
N VAL A 72 -16.63 4.90 -1.08
CA VAL A 72 -17.17 6.23 -1.38
C VAL A 72 -16.20 7.38 -1.09
N ILE A 73 -15.04 7.13 -0.47
CA ILE A 73 -13.99 8.14 -0.38
C ILE A 73 -12.64 7.44 -0.31
N ALA A 74 -11.73 7.82 -1.19
CA ALA A 74 -10.37 7.29 -1.20
C ALA A 74 -9.36 8.42 -1.41
N GLY A 75 -8.14 8.23 -0.92
CA GLY A 75 -7.08 9.22 -1.01
C GLY A 75 -5.69 8.61 -1.01
N TYR A 76 -4.74 9.37 -1.49
CA TYR A 76 -3.32 9.07 -1.35
C TYR A 76 -2.52 10.35 -1.14
N ALA A 77 -1.38 10.19 -0.49
CA ALA A 77 -0.38 11.24 -0.38
C ALA A 77 0.42 11.26 -1.67
N ARG A 78 0.69 12.46 -2.21
CA ARG A 78 1.50 12.59 -3.45
C ARG A 78 2.98 12.24 -3.24
N ARG A 79 3.36 11.95 -2.00
CA ARG A 79 4.63 11.40 -1.55
C ARG A 79 4.35 10.49 -0.36
N ALA A 80 4.92 9.29 -0.35
CA ALA A 80 4.77 8.34 0.77
C ALA A 80 5.36 8.90 2.07
N SER A 81 6.36 9.77 1.96
CA SER A 81 6.88 10.54 3.08
C SER A 81 7.17 12.00 2.77
N ILE A 82 7.37 12.75 3.84
CA ILE A 82 7.81 14.15 3.85
C ILE A 82 8.82 14.32 4.98
N ASN A 83 9.70 15.32 4.89
CA ASN A 83 10.56 15.68 6.01
C ASN A 83 9.85 16.70 6.91
N LEU A 84 10.22 16.78 8.18
CA LEU A 84 9.74 17.82 9.09
C LEU A 84 9.90 19.22 8.49
N GLY A 85 8.88 20.05 8.66
CA GLY A 85 8.83 21.40 8.07
C GLY A 85 8.27 21.46 6.64
N GLU A 86 8.03 20.32 5.99
CA GLU A 86 7.38 20.30 4.68
C GLU A 86 5.85 20.14 4.78
N PRO A 87 5.07 20.76 3.86
CA PRO A 87 3.64 20.48 3.75
C PRO A 87 3.38 19.13 3.07
N LEU A 88 2.23 18.53 3.38
CA LEU A 88 1.74 17.33 2.70
C LEU A 88 0.69 17.68 1.66
N GLN A 89 0.91 17.28 0.42
CA GLN A 89 -0.11 17.31 -0.61
C GLN A 89 -0.83 15.95 -0.65
N ILE A 90 -2.15 15.98 -0.48
CA ILE A 90 -2.99 14.81 -0.67
C ILE A 90 -3.90 14.99 -1.87
N ALA A 91 -4.21 13.88 -2.49
CA ALA A 91 -5.27 13.77 -3.46
C ALA A 91 -6.35 12.87 -2.89
N ALA A 92 -7.62 13.25 -3.06
CA ALA A 92 -8.77 12.48 -2.61
C ALA A 92 -9.92 12.62 -3.61
N SER A 93 -10.64 11.52 -3.79
CA SER A 93 -11.78 11.40 -4.70
C SER A 93 -12.93 10.66 -4.02
N GLY A 94 -14.14 11.08 -4.35
CA GLY A 94 -15.38 10.35 -4.10
C GLY A 94 -15.86 9.53 -5.32
N PRO A 95 -16.94 8.74 -5.21
CA PRO A 95 -17.50 7.92 -6.26
C PRO A 95 -18.25 8.76 -7.28
N ASN A 96 -18.28 8.28 -8.52
CA ASN A 96 -19.05 8.88 -9.59
C ASN A 96 -20.56 8.84 -9.31
N LEU A 97 -21.16 10.01 -9.07
CA LEU A 97 -22.61 10.18 -9.01
C LEU A 97 -23.02 11.21 -10.04
N TRP A 98 -23.41 10.70 -11.21
CA TRP A 98 -24.02 11.50 -12.25
C TRP A 98 -25.36 12.07 -11.78
N TYR A 99 -25.50 13.41 -11.76
CA TYR A 99 -26.76 14.11 -11.50
C TYR A 99 -27.20 14.89 -12.75
N PRO A 100 -28.22 14.42 -13.48
CA PRO A 100 -28.67 15.05 -14.71
C PRO A 100 -29.93 15.89 -14.47
N THR A 101 -29.77 17.17 -14.12
CA THR A 101 -30.92 18.08 -14.30
C THR A 101 -30.61 19.49 -14.79
N ASP A 102 -29.38 20.00 -14.78
CA ASP A 102 -29.15 21.39 -15.20
C ASP A 102 -27.69 21.74 -15.59
N GLY A 103 -26.81 20.75 -15.70
CA GLY A 103 -25.38 21.00 -15.94
C GLY A 103 -24.58 21.40 -14.70
N SER A 104 -25.18 21.37 -13.50
CA SER A 104 -24.44 21.56 -12.25
C SER A 104 -24.14 20.22 -11.56
N THR A 105 -22.84 19.91 -11.46
CA THR A 105 -22.35 18.65 -10.93
C THR A 105 -22.37 18.66 -9.40
N PRO A 106 -22.83 17.58 -8.72
CA PRO A 106 -22.71 17.48 -7.28
C PRO A 106 -21.25 17.61 -6.84
N THR A 107 -21.04 18.30 -5.73
CA THR A 107 -19.71 18.44 -5.12
C THR A 107 -19.68 17.57 -3.88
N GLU A 108 -18.97 16.45 -3.96
CA GLU A 108 -18.61 15.73 -2.74
C GLU A 108 -17.53 16.50 -1.99
N THR A 109 -17.72 16.59 -0.69
CA THR A 109 -16.76 17.24 0.20
C THR A 109 -16.19 16.26 1.19
N VAL A 110 -14.91 16.45 1.51
CA VAL A 110 -14.21 15.66 2.50
C VAL A 110 -13.71 16.56 3.64
N GLU A 111 -13.88 16.10 4.87
CA GLU A 111 -13.20 16.62 6.05
C GLU A 111 -11.94 15.80 6.33
N LEU A 112 -10.92 16.48 6.84
CA LEU A 112 -9.60 15.90 7.09
C LEU A 112 -9.26 15.99 8.58
N GLU A 113 -8.85 14.87 9.15
CA GLU A 113 -8.29 14.80 10.50
C GLU A 113 -6.92 14.12 10.41
N VAL A 114 -5.89 14.70 11.00
CA VAL A 114 -4.52 14.15 10.97
C VAL A 114 -4.19 13.59 12.35
N TYR A 115 -3.82 12.32 12.37
CA TYR A 115 -3.47 11.60 13.59
C TYR A 115 -2.02 11.13 13.50
N ARG A 116 -1.21 11.40 14.53
CA ARG A 116 0.09 10.74 14.73
C ARG A 116 -0.15 9.45 15.51
N LEU A 117 0.30 8.30 14.98
CA LEU A 117 0.28 7.04 15.71
C LEU A 117 1.36 7.01 16.79
N GLY A 118 1.13 6.31 17.90
CA GLY A 118 2.05 6.27 19.04
C GLY A 118 1.41 5.71 20.31
N TYR A 119 2.04 5.91 21.47
CA TYR A 119 1.54 5.39 22.75
C TYR A 119 0.38 6.22 23.34
N TYR A 120 0.63 7.49 23.65
CA TYR A 120 -0.35 8.46 24.16
C TYR A 120 -1.23 7.92 25.31
N GLY A 121 -0.59 7.42 26.37
CA GLY A 121 -1.30 6.84 27.52
C GLY A 121 -2.13 5.61 27.17
N GLY A 122 -1.71 4.86 26.15
CA GLY A 122 -2.41 3.68 25.65
C GLY A 122 -3.52 3.96 24.64
N LYS A 123 -3.75 5.22 24.23
CA LYS A 123 -4.81 5.55 23.26
C LYS A 123 -4.45 5.27 21.81
N GLY A 124 -3.16 5.09 21.48
CA GLY A 124 -2.74 4.66 20.14
C GLY A 124 -2.53 5.80 19.13
N GLY A 125 -3.15 6.96 19.35
CA GLY A 125 -2.98 8.09 18.46
C GLY A 125 -3.28 9.44 19.11
N ARG A 126 -2.75 10.49 18.49
CA ARG A 126 -3.00 11.88 18.85
C ARG A 126 -3.51 12.64 17.63
N LEU A 127 -4.67 13.29 17.78
CA LEU A 127 -5.16 14.25 16.80
C LEU A 127 -4.23 15.48 16.81
N THR A 128 -3.48 15.68 15.72
CA THR A 128 -2.51 16.78 15.60
C THR A 128 -3.07 17.96 14.82
N TRP A 129 -4.03 17.73 13.93
CA TRP A 129 -4.63 18.77 13.10
C TRP A 129 -6.01 18.37 12.58
N THR A 130 -6.87 19.37 12.36
CA THR A 130 -8.17 19.22 11.69
C THR A 130 -8.28 20.26 10.59
N GLY A 131 -8.88 19.87 9.47
CA GLY A 131 -9.23 20.79 8.39
C GLY A 131 -10.20 21.86 8.88
N ASN A 132 -9.93 23.12 8.55
CA ASN A 132 -10.81 24.24 8.88
C ASN A 132 -11.94 24.46 7.86
N LYS A 133 -11.98 23.62 6.82
CA LYS A 133 -12.99 23.65 5.76
C LYS A 133 -13.21 22.26 5.20
N LYS A 134 -14.35 22.12 4.53
CA LYS A 134 -14.66 21.02 3.61
C LYS A 134 -13.86 21.19 2.31
N TYR A 135 -13.29 20.11 1.79
CA TYR A 135 -12.52 20.11 0.54
C TYR A 135 -13.30 19.43 -0.57
N SER A 136 -13.42 20.07 -1.73
CA SER A 136 -14.04 19.45 -2.91
C SER A 136 -13.15 18.33 -3.45
N THR A 137 -13.72 17.15 -3.67
CA THR A 137 -13.02 15.97 -4.21
C THR A 137 -13.28 15.74 -5.69
N TRP A 138 -13.75 16.76 -6.42
CA TRP A 138 -14.29 16.66 -7.79
C TRP A 138 -13.28 16.16 -8.82
N GLN A 139 -13.09 14.83 -8.88
CA GLN A 139 -12.22 14.06 -9.77
C GLN A 139 -12.84 12.65 -9.90
N TYR A 140 -12.80 12.00 -11.07
CA TYR A 140 -13.76 10.93 -11.42
C TYR A 140 -13.28 9.49 -11.18
N PHE A 141 -14.03 8.66 -10.43
CA PHE A 141 -13.79 7.20 -10.29
C PHE A 141 -15.06 6.40 -10.56
N ASN A 142 -14.98 5.33 -11.35
CA ASN A 142 -16.07 4.36 -11.42
C ASN A 142 -16.14 3.52 -10.12
N GLU A 143 -17.22 2.76 -9.97
CA GLU A 143 -17.52 1.97 -8.77
C GLU A 143 -16.47 0.88 -8.45
N ASP A 144 -15.57 0.56 -9.40
CA ASP A 144 -14.46 -0.39 -9.25
C ASP A 144 -13.15 0.26 -8.78
N GLY A 145 -13.14 1.55 -8.46
CA GLY A 145 -11.93 2.28 -8.07
C GLY A 145 -10.99 2.58 -9.25
N MET A 146 -11.51 2.58 -10.49
CA MET A 146 -10.79 3.05 -11.67
C MET A 146 -11.08 4.52 -11.92
N PRO A 147 -10.12 5.32 -12.44
CA PRO A 147 -10.45 6.59 -13.06
C PRO A 147 -11.47 6.33 -14.18
N ALA A 148 -12.62 7.02 -14.16
CA ALA A 148 -13.64 6.79 -15.18
C ALA A 148 -13.12 7.22 -16.56
N ASN A 149 -13.25 6.33 -17.55
CA ASN A 149 -13.09 6.64 -18.97
C ASN A 149 -14.27 7.51 -19.43
N SER A 150 -14.02 8.82 -19.59
CA SER A 150 -15.01 9.88 -19.87
C SER A 150 -16.01 9.59 -21.01
N TRP A 151 -17.17 10.26 -20.98
CA TRP A 151 -17.71 10.84 -22.23
C TRP A 151 -18.54 12.12 -22.04
N GLU A 152 -17.91 13.27 -22.29
CA GLU A 152 -18.49 14.42 -22.99
C GLU A 152 -17.36 15.15 -23.76
N GLY A 153 -17.20 14.85 -25.05
CA GLY A 153 -16.73 15.79 -26.09
C GLY A 153 -15.36 16.50 -25.98
N GLY A 154 -14.54 16.28 -24.95
CA GLY A 154 -13.21 16.88 -24.79
C GLY A 154 -12.09 15.89 -25.10
N ALA A 155 -11.05 16.31 -25.82
CA ALA A 155 -9.86 15.51 -26.04
C ALA A 155 -9.22 15.06 -24.71
N TYR A 156 -8.80 13.79 -24.65
CA TYR A 156 -8.04 13.16 -23.58
C TYR A 156 -6.92 14.08 -23.04
N PRO A 157 -6.68 14.20 -21.72
CA PRO A 157 -5.30 14.21 -21.28
C PRO A 157 -4.70 12.85 -21.68
N ALA A 158 -3.52 12.81 -22.28
CA ALA A 158 -2.86 11.60 -22.78
C ALA A 158 -2.49 10.56 -21.69
N ASP A 159 -3.09 10.66 -20.51
CA ASP A 159 -2.57 10.21 -19.22
C ASP A 159 -3.50 9.15 -18.56
N ASN A 160 -4.39 8.52 -19.33
CA ASN A 160 -5.19 7.39 -18.86
C ASN A 160 -4.32 6.11 -18.80
N PRO A 161 -3.86 5.62 -17.64
CA PRO A 161 -2.63 4.85 -17.56
C PRO A 161 -2.94 3.41 -17.18
N VAL A 162 -3.70 2.72 -18.01
CA VAL A 162 -3.61 1.26 -18.06
C VAL A 162 -2.58 0.94 -19.13
N ASP A 163 -1.34 0.74 -18.71
CA ASP A 163 -0.35 0.15 -19.60
C ASP A 163 -0.69 -1.34 -19.71
N ALA A 164 -1.38 -1.70 -20.79
CA ALA A 164 -1.75 -3.08 -21.04
C ALA A 164 -0.53 -4.01 -21.10
N GLN A 165 0.66 -3.52 -21.50
CA GLN A 165 1.87 -4.33 -21.59
C GLN A 165 2.38 -4.73 -20.21
N THR A 166 2.49 -3.76 -19.29
CA THR A 166 3.07 -3.99 -17.95
C THR A 166 2.03 -4.24 -16.87
N GLY A 167 0.75 -4.03 -17.16
CA GLY A 167 -0.32 -4.09 -16.19
C GLY A 167 -0.33 -2.89 -15.24
N LEU A 168 0.52 -1.87 -15.44
CA LEU A 168 0.47 -0.64 -14.66
C LEU A 168 -0.92 -0.04 -14.76
N SER A 169 -1.62 0.01 -13.64
CA SER A 169 -2.93 0.63 -13.51
C SER A 169 -2.97 1.53 -12.28
N GLY A 170 -3.99 2.37 -12.21
CA GLY A 170 -4.27 3.14 -11.01
C GLY A 170 -3.37 4.34 -10.76
N ARG A 171 -2.66 4.92 -11.75
CA ARG A 171 -2.28 6.34 -11.56
C ARG A 171 -3.57 7.11 -11.58
N ALA A 172 -4.00 7.57 -10.41
CA ALA A 172 -5.31 8.16 -10.28
C ALA A 172 -5.44 9.47 -11.09
N GLY A 173 -4.31 10.05 -11.53
CA GLY A 173 -4.27 11.31 -12.27
C GLY A 173 -4.72 12.49 -11.41
N TRP A 174 -4.80 12.31 -10.08
CA TRP A 174 -5.49 13.26 -9.23
C TRP A 174 -4.69 14.53 -9.04
N THR A 175 -5.39 15.64 -9.21
CA THR A 175 -4.93 16.94 -8.72
C THR A 175 -5.03 16.99 -7.20
N THR A 176 -4.21 17.85 -6.61
CA THR A 176 -4.17 18.00 -5.15
C THR A 176 -5.50 18.54 -4.62
N THR A 177 -6.14 17.74 -3.76
CA THR A 177 -7.39 18.11 -3.07
C THR A 177 -7.12 19.04 -1.89
N ALA A 178 -6.03 18.78 -1.14
CA ALA A 178 -5.65 19.58 0.00
C ALA A 178 -4.13 19.63 0.18
N SER A 179 -3.65 20.76 0.68
CA SER A 179 -2.30 20.92 1.22
C SER A 179 -2.41 21.05 2.73
N ILE A 180 -1.99 20.02 3.45
CA ILE A 180 -1.93 20.02 4.92
C ILE A 180 -0.65 20.77 5.32
N PRO A 181 -0.74 21.77 6.21
CA PRO A 181 0.40 22.60 6.58
C PRO A 181 1.43 21.81 7.39
N ALA A 182 2.70 22.22 7.31
CA ALA A 182 3.82 21.54 7.98
C ALA A 182 3.64 21.41 9.51
N ASN A 183 3.00 22.39 10.15
CA ASN A 183 2.74 22.37 11.59
C ASN A 183 1.73 21.30 12.04
N ALA A 184 1.03 20.63 11.11
CA ALA A 184 0.25 19.43 11.40
C ALA A 184 1.12 18.22 11.78
N PHE A 185 2.43 18.29 11.50
CA PHE A 185 3.40 17.22 11.70
C PHE A 185 4.51 17.67 12.66
N PRO A 186 4.24 17.71 13.98
CA PRO A 186 5.16 18.32 14.95
C PRO A 186 6.40 17.47 15.28
N ALA A 187 6.39 16.18 14.95
CA ALA A 187 7.51 15.27 15.19
C ALA A 187 7.57 14.17 14.12
N SER A 188 8.72 13.52 13.96
CA SER A 188 8.80 12.30 13.14
C SER A 188 7.80 11.26 13.63
N GLY A 189 7.19 10.50 12.73
CA GLY A 189 6.12 9.58 13.07
C GLY A 189 5.45 8.94 11.87
N VAL A 190 4.63 7.94 12.14
CA VAL A 190 3.63 7.43 11.19
C VAL A 190 2.33 8.18 11.43
N TYR A 191 1.79 8.80 10.39
CA TYR A 191 0.57 9.58 10.47
C TYR A 191 -0.52 8.99 9.59
N LEU A 192 -1.75 9.08 10.06
CA LEU A 192 -2.96 8.79 9.31
C LEU A 192 -3.71 10.09 9.06
N VAL A 193 -3.91 10.43 7.80
CA VAL A 193 -4.92 11.43 7.41
C VAL A 193 -6.23 10.68 7.22
N LYS A 194 -7.16 10.89 8.14
CA LYS A 194 -8.49 10.34 8.06
C LYS A 194 -9.36 11.24 7.20
N LEU A 195 -9.92 10.64 6.15
CA LEU A 195 -10.86 11.24 5.22
C LEU A 195 -12.27 10.94 5.71
N LYS A 196 -13.11 11.96 5.87
CA LYS A 196 -14.50 11.82 6.29
C LYS A 196 -15.41 12.46 5.25
N ALA A 197 -16.11 11.63 4.49
CA ALA A 197 -17.13 12.04 3.53
C ALA A 197 -18.52 11.89 4.17
N GLU A 198 -18.97 12.92 4.87
CA GLU A 198 -20.26 12.89 5.55
C GLU A 198 -21.43 13.17 4.59
N TRP A 199 -21.27 14.14 3.69
CA TRP A 199 -22.33 14.65 2.83
C TRP A 199 -21.90 14.78 1.37
N LEU A 200 -22.79 14.36 0.49
CA LEU A 200 -22.77 14.70 -0.93
C LEU A 200 -23.69 15.90 -1.14
N GLU A 201 -23.12 17.04 -1.52
CA GLU A 201 -23.84 18.29 -1.68
C GLU A 201 -24.23 18.52 -3.16
N PHE A 202 -25.45 18.98 -3.35
CA PHE A 202 -26.06 19.24 -4.66
C PHE A 202 -26.34 20.73 -4.83
N PRO A 203 -26.63 21.18 -6.07
CA PRO A 203 -27.04 22.55 -6.36
C PRO A 203 -28.24 23.01 -5.51
N PRO A 204 -28.42 24.33 -5.31
CA PRO A 204 -29.51 24.87 -4.51
C PRO A 204 -30.88 24.32 -4.94
N GLY A 205 -31.62 23.76 -4.00
CA GLY A 205 -32.93 23.15 -4.24
C GLY A 205 -32.95 21.62 -4.27
N VAL A 206 -31.78 20.97 -4.25
CA VAL A 206 -31.66 19.50 -4.13
C VAL A 206 -31.16 19.12 -2.73
N PRO A 207 -31.84 18.22 -1.99
CA PRO A 207 -31.37 17.78 -0.69
C PRO A 207 -30.01 17.07 -0.75
N ALA A 208 -29.10 17.41 0.15
CA ALA A 208 -27.84 16.69 0.33
C ALA A 208 -28.08 15.23 0.73
N VAL A 209 -27.20 14.33 0.29
CA VAL A 209 -27.27 12.90 0.63
C VAL A 209 -26.20 12.56 1.65
N LYS A 210 -26.59 11.94 2.76
CA LYS A 210 -25.66 11.46 3.79
C LYS A 210 -24.93 10.21 3.30
N ARG A 211 -23.60 10.22 3.30
CA ARG A 211 -22.73 9.11 2.82
C ARG A 211 -22.06 8.36 3.97
N ASN A 212 -21.60 9.09 4.98
CA ASN A 212 -20.86 8.55 6.14
C ASN A 212 -19.67 7.65 5.77
N GLY A 213 -18.94 7.97 4.70
CA GLY A 213 -17.76 7.21 4.28
C GLY A 213 -16.49 7.68 4.99
N GLU A 214 -15.64 6.74 5.38
CA GLU A 214 -14.33 7.04 5.96
C GLU A 214 -13.22 6.20 5.33
N SER A 215 -12.04 6.80 5.16
CA SER A 215 -10.82 6.10 4.72
C SER A 215 -9.55 6.79 5.24
N HIS A 216 -8.39 6.16 5.05
CA HIS A 216 -7.10 6.67 5.48
C HIS A 216 -6.16 6.95 4.31
N VAL A 217 -5.30 7.94 4.51
CA VAL A 217 -4.03 8.11 3.82
C VAL A 217 -2.92 7.96 4.84
N VAL A 218 -1.97 7.06 4.59
CA VAL A 218 -0.79 6.90 5.43
C VAL A 218 0.32 7.81 4.90
N VAL A 219 1.03 8.49 5.80
CA VAL A 219 2.22 9.26 5.48
C VAL A 219 3.27 9.05 6.57
N ILE A 220 4.52 8.89 6.15
CA ILE A 220 5.66 8.83 7.06
C ILE A 220 6.27 10.24 7.13
N VAL A 221 6.42 10.77 8.33
CA VAL A 221 7.11 12.05 8.54
C VAL A 221 8.51 11.76 9.06
N ARG A 222 9.51 12.13 8.27
CA ARG A 222 10.94 11.92 8.53
C ARG A 222 11.52 13.08 9.31
N ASP A 223 12.66 12.84 9.94
CA ASP A 223 13.50 13.87 10.54
C ASP A 223 14.96 13.60 10.17
N ASP A 224 15.37 14.10 9.01
CA ASP A 224 16.71 13.83 8.46
C ASP A 224 17.82 14.62 9.18
N SER A 225 17.41 15.69 9.87
CA SER A 225 18.31 16.70 10.40
C SER A 225 19.09 16.19 11.62
N ARG A 226 18.41 15.47 12.53
CA ARG A 226 18.96 15.10 13.84
C ARG A 226 19.54 13.68 13.89
N PRO A 227 20.56 13.42 14.71
CA PRO A 227 20.85 12.07 15.17
C PRO A 227 19.71 11.49 16.01
N ARG A 228 19.63 10.15 16.06
CA ARG A 228 18.62 9.39 16.79
C ARG A 228 19.20 8.07 17.28
N ASP A 229 18.55 7.44 18.26
CA ASP A 229 18.92 6.08 18.64
C ASP A 229 18.38 5.05 17.64
N ILE A 230 17.09 5.15 17.29
CA ILE A 230 16.42 4.22 16.37
C ILE A 230 15.93 4.96 15.12
N LEU A 231 16.28 4.41 13.95
CA LEU A 231 15.55 4.65 12.71
C LEU A 231 14.61 3.47 12.46
N ALA A 232 13.31 3.70 12.42
CA ALA A 232 12.34 2.68 12.06
C ALA A 232 11.94 2.77 10.58
N LEU A 233 12.11 1.68 9.86
CA LEU A 233 11.80 1.55 8.44
C LEU A 233 10.41 0.92 8.25
N LEU A 234 9.53 1.63 7.55
CA LEU A 234 8.19 1.17 7.18
C LEU A 234 8.19 0.55 5.77
N PRO A 235 7.53 -0.60 5.57
CA PRO A 235 7.59 -1.36 4.33
C PRO A 235 6.58 -0.88 3.27
N THR A 236 6.65 0.41 2.92
CA THR A 236 5.74 1.05 1.95
C THR A 236 5.76 0.40 0.56
N ASN A 237 6.89 -0.20 0.17
CA ASN A 237 6.98 -0.96 -1.08
C ASN A 237 6.09 -2.19 -1.01
N THR A 238 6.12 -2.94 0.09
CA THR A 238 5.25 -4.09 0.30
C THR A 238 3.78 -3.67 0.28
N TRP A 239 3.43 -2.59 0.98
CA TRP A 239 2.06 -2.08 0.94
C TRP A 239 1.60 -1.84 -0.50
N GLN A 240 2.46 -1.28 -1.36
CA GLN A 240 2.13 -1.03 -2.77
C GLN A 240 2.19 -2.29 -3.65
N ALA A 241 3.02 -3.28 -3.32
CA ALA A 241 3.08 -4.54 -4.06
C ALA A 241 1.78 -5.34 -3.95
N TYR A 242 1.17 -5.34 -2.76
CA TYR A 242 -0.12 -6.00 -2.47
C TYR A 242 -1.33 -5.10 -2.71
N ASN A 243 -1.12 -3.79 -2.87
CA ASN A 243 -2.21 -2.89 -3.18
C ASN A 243 -2.81 -3.20 -4.56
N TYR A 244 -4.08 -3.61 -4.57
CA TYR A 244 -4.83 -3.90 -5.78
C TYR A 244 -5.79 -2.80 -6.20
N PHE A 245 -5.68 -1.61 -5.59
CA PHE A 245 -6.39 -0.42 -6.05
C PHE A 245 -6.10 -0.18 -7.55
N GLY A 246 -7.17 0.03 -8.33
CA GLY A 246 -7.07 0.10 -9.78
C GLY A 246 -7.00 -1.27 -10.47
N GLY A 247 -7.37 -2.34 -9.77
CA GLY A 247 -7.63 -3.68 -10.32
C GLY A 247 -6.42 -4.60 -10.51
N ARG A 248 -5.19 -4.12 -10.26
CA ARG A 248 -3.98 -4.94 -10.34
C ARG A 248 -2.99 -4.65 -9.20
N SER A 249 -2.32 -5.72 -8.80
CA SER A 249 -1.18 -5.73 -7.87
C SER A 249 -0.02 -6.51 -8.51
N LEU A 250 1.07 -6.70 -7.76
CA LEU A 250 2.17 -7.59 -8.18
C LEU A 250 1.84 -9.10 -7.96
N TYR A 251 0.60 -9.42 -7.59
CA TYR A 251 0.11 -10.77 -7.33
C TYR A 251 -1.14 -11.10 -8.14
N THR A 252 -1.29 -12.37 -8.52
CA THR A 252 -2.43 -12.86 -9.32
C THR A 252 -3.72 -12.88 -8.51
N TYR A 253 -3.70 -13.44 -7.29
CA TYR A 253 -4.89 -13.57 -6.44
C TYR A 253 -5.52 -12.22 -6.04
N GLN A 254 -4.71 -11.16 -6.01
CA GLN A 254 -5.10 -9.77 -5.78
C GLN A 254 -5.15 -8.96 -7.09
N SER A 255 -5.33 -9.60 -8.24
CA SER A 255 -5.59 -8.94 -9.52
C SER A 255 -6.88 -9.54 -10.10
N ARG A 256 -8.05 -8.95 -9.77
CA ARG A 256 -9.36 -9.59 -10.02
C ARG A 256 -9.71 -9.67 -11.51
N ALA A 257 -9.95 -10.90 -11.97
CA ALA A 257 -10.33 -11.27 -13.35
C ALA A 257 -11.73 -10.83 -13.82
N GLN A 258 -12.60 -10.28 -12.96
CA GLN A 258 -14.02 -10.10 -13.30
C GLN A 258 -14.32 -8.94 -14.27
N SER A 259 -13.40 -7.99 -14.46
CA SER A 259 -13.52 -6.95 -15.50
C SER A 259 -12.34 -6.93 -16.50
N TYR A 260 -11.30 -7.75 -16.27
CA TYR A 260 -10.10 -7.79 -17.10
C TYR A 260 -9.45 -9.19 -17.08
N GLY A 261 -10.16 -10.23 -17.52
CA GLY A 261 -9.59 -11.57 -17.78
C GLY A 261 -8.48 -11.61 -18.85
N SER A 262 -7.75 -10.50 -19.03
CA SER A 262 -6.62 -10.33 -19.93
C SER A 262 -5.33 -10.49 -19.14
N ILE A 263 -4.63 -11.56 -19.49
CA ILE A 263 -3.22 -11.77 -19.19
C ILE A 263 -2.40 -10.52 -19.55
N VAL A 264 -1.58 -10.05 -18.60
CA VAL A 264 -0.60 -8.98 -18.81
C VAL A 264 0.56 -9.54 -19.66
N PRO A 265 0.83 -9.01 -20.85
CA PRO A 265 1.86 -9.53 -21.76
C PRO A 265 3.25 -9.61 -21.14
N ALA A 266 3.66 -8.62 -20.34
CA ALA A 266 4.97 -8.61 -19.68
C ALA A 266 5.16 -9.79 -18.72
N THR A 267 4.10 -10.21 -18.02
CA THR A 267 4.19 -11.24 -16.97
C THR A 267 3.63 -12.60 -17.41
N SER A 268 2.86 -12.65 -18.50
CA SER A 268 2.04 -13.80 -18.91
C SER A 268 1.12 -14.33 -17.81
N THR A 269 0.65 -13.43 -16.94
CA THR A 269 -0.23 -13.72 -15.79
C THR A 269 -1.19 -12.55 -15.55
N GLU A 270 -2.08 -12.65 -14.56
CA GLU A 270 -2.98 -11.56 -14.18
C GLU A 270 -2.26 -10.41 -13.42
N ARG A 271 -1.10 -10.68 -12.80
CA ARG A 271 -0.33 -9.67 -12.07
C ARG A 271 0.31 -8.63 -12.98
N ALA A 272 0.42 -7.42 -12.46
CA ALA A 272 1.23 -6.37 -13.07
C ALA A 272 2.74 -6.62 -12.84
N ALA A 273 3.56 -6.09 -13.75
CA ALA A 273 5.00 -5.93 -13.58
C ALA A 273 5.36 -4.55 -12.98
N LYS A 274 4.41 -3.60 -12.98
CA LYS A 274 4.60 -2.23 -12.54
C LYS A 274 3.38 -1.76 -11.76
N VAL A 275 3.60 -1.05 -10.65
CA VAL A 275 2.53 -0.46 -9.84
C VAL A 275 2.79 1.01 -9.55
N SER A 276 1.72 1.80 -9.49
CA SER A 276 1.80 3.23 -9.18
C SER A 276 1.97 3.46 -7.67
N LEU A 277 2.79 4.44 -7.29
CA LEU A 277 2.81 4.99 -5.93
C LEU A 277 1.77 6.12 -5.76
N ASP A 278 1.24 6.65 -6.86
CA ASP A 278 0.18 7.67 -6.90
C ASP A 278 -1.21 7.02 -6.85
N ARG A 279 -1.48 6.22 -5.81
CA ARG A 279 -2.77 5.53 -5.67
C ARG A 279 -3.18 5.28 -4.21
N PRO A 280 -4.48 5.31 -3.90
CA PRO A 280 -5.00 4.98 -2.57
C PRO A 280 -4.65 3.55 -2.14
N TYR A 281 -4.57 3.36 -0.83
CA TYR A 281 -4.57 2.03 -0.22
C TYR A 281 -6.01 1.58 0.01
N LEU A 282 -6.29 0.30 -0.26
CA LEU A 282 -7.55 -0.32 0.12
C LEU A 282 -7.47 -0.68 1.61
N ASN A 283 -7.87 0.29 2.43
CA ASN A 283 -7.73 0.26 3.88
C ASN A 283 -8.72 -0.72 4.53
N TRP A 284 -8.44 -2.03 4.49
CA TRP A 284 -9.24 -3.05 5.18
C TRP A 284 -8.45 -3.69 6.32
N ILE A 285 -9.05 -3.89 7.51
CA ILE A 285 -8.40 -4.59 8.63
C ILE A 285 -8.03 -6.04 8.29
N ALA A 286 -8.75 -6.63 7.35
CA ALA A 286 -8.46 -7.97 6.84
C ALA A 286 -7.16 -8.03 6.01
N ASP A 287 -6.59 -6.89 5.57
CA ASP A 287 -5.29 -6.90 4.91
C ASP A 287 -4.18 -7.13 5.94
N TYR A 288 -3.46 -8.24 5.76
CA TYR A 288 -2.40 -8.69 6.65
C TYR A 288 -1.20 -7.73 6.66
N ASN A 289 -0.99 -6.96 5.59
CA ASN A 289 0.11 -6.00 5.46
C ASN A 289 -0.25 -4.60 5.97
N TRP A 290 -1.44 -4.40 6.53
CA TRP A 290 -1.90 -3.07 6.90
C TRP A 290 -1.16 -2.51 8.12
N VAL A 291 -0.78 -1.22 8.07
CA VAL A 291 0.06 -0.55 9.09
C VAL A 291 -0.43 -0.69 10.53
N LEU A 292 -1.75 -0.76 10.73
CA LEU A 292 -2.37 -0.89 12.06
C LEU A 292 -2.28 -2.31 12.63
N ARG A 293 -1.87 -3.28 11.82
CA ARG A 293 -1.83 -4.70 12.16
C ARG A 293 -0.42 -5.21 12.38
N THR A 294 0.53 -4.89 11.50
CA THR A 294 1.90 -5.43 11.54
C THR A 294 2.90 -4.51 12.26
N GLU A 295 2.84 -3.20 12.03
CA GLU A 295 3.83 -2.23 12.51
C GLU A 295 3.38 -1.49 13.77
N PHE A 296 2.09 -1.14 13.85
CA PHE A 296 1.52 -0.40 14.99
C PHE A 296 1.84 -1.00 16.37
N PRO A 297 1.82 -2.32 16.60
CA PRO A 297 2.13 -2.89 17.91
C PRO A 297 3.55 -2.56 18.38
N ALA A 298 4.52 -2.58 17.46
CA ALA A 298 5.90 -2.21 17.74
C ALA A 298 6.06 -0.69 17.91
N ILE A 299 5.39 0.12 17.08
CA ILE A 299 5.35 1.59 17.21
C ILE A 299 4.84 1.98 18.60
N TRP A 300 3.67 1.44 18.97
CA TRP A 300 3.03 1.69 20.26
C TRP A 300 3.95 1.32 21.42
N TRP A 301 4.57 0.13 21.36
CA TRP A 301 5.42 -0.33 22.45
C TRP A 301 6.72 0.47 22.53
N MET A 302 7.45 0.66 21.44
CA MET A 302 8.71 1.41 21.45
C MET A 302 8.50 2.85 21.93
N GLU A 303 7.40 3.49 21.52
CA GLU A 303 7.08 4.83 22.03
C GLU A 303 6.65 4.81 23.50
N SER A 304 5.96 3.77 23.98
CA SER A 304 5.60 3.64 25.40
C SER A 304 6.82 3.59 26.33
N GLN A 305 7.93 3.04 25.83
CA GLN A 305 9.20 2.98 26.54
C GLN A 305 9.99 4.30 26.44
N GLY A 306 9.59 5.23 25.57
CA GLY A 306 10.31 6.46 25.32
C GLY A 306 11.68 6.22 24.69
N TYR A 307 11.78 5.30 23.71
CA TYR A 307 12.97 5.24 22.85
C TYR A 307 13.05 6.50 21.98
N ASP A 308 14.27 6.96 21.69
CA ASP A 308 14.47 8.06 20.73
C ASP A 308 14.43 7.50 19.30
N ILE A 309 13.24 7.54 18.71
CA ILE A 309 12.92 6.96 17.42
C ILE A 309 12.55 8.05 16.40
N SER A 310 13.06 7.91 15.17
CA SER A 310 12.49 8.56 13.98
C SER A 310 12.10 7.51 12.95
N TYR A 311 11.23 7.88 12.02
CA TYR A 311 10.63 6.99 11.05
C TYR A 311 11.05 7.37 9.63
N THR A 312 11.25 6.36 8.79
CA THR A 312 11.49 6.48 7.34
C THR A 312 10.72 5.36 6.62
N ASP A 313 10.63 5.47 5.30
CA ASP A 313 10.09 4.44 4.42
C ASP A 313 11.13 3.94 3.41
N ASP A 314 10.79 2.88 2.69
CA ASP A 314 11.67 2.24 1.71
C ASP A 314 12.15 3.19 0.60
N VAL A 315 11.28 4.07 0.09
CA VAL A 315 11.60 5.00 -0.99
C VAL A 315 12.55 6.07 -0.47
N ALA A 316 12.29 6.61 0.72
CA ALA A 316 13.17 7.60 1.32
C ALA A 316 14.55 7.03 1.65
N LEU A 317 14.66 5.80 2.16
CA LEU A 317 15.94 5.18 2.49
C LEU A 317 16.73 4.74 1.24
N HIS A 318 16.05 4.43 0.13
CA HIS A 318 16.68 4.27 -1.19
C HIS A 318 17.47 5.53 -1.59
N PHE A 319 16.87 6.71 -1.46
CA PHE A 319 17.49 7.97 -1.93
C PHE A 319 18.36 8.67 -0.89
N ASN A 320 18.17 8.38 0.40
CA ASN A 320 18.88 9.02 1.52
C ASN A 320 19.47 7.95 2.46
N PRO A 321 20.43 7.13 1.98
CA PRO A 321 20.98 6.00 2.73
C PRO A 321 21.74 6.42 4.00
N GLU A 322 22.22 7.66 4.06
CA GLU A 322 22.97 8.21 5.19
C GLU A 322 22.15 8.26 6.49
N GLN A 323 20.81 8.22 6.40
CA GLN A 323 19.94 8.13 7.57
C GLN A 323 20.25 6.90 8.43
N ALA A 324 20.65 5.79 7.82
CA ALA A 324 20.92 4.53 8.52
C ALA A 324 22.37 4.41 9.04
N LEU A 325 23.28 5.30 8.65
CA LEU A 325 24.67 5.25 9.09
C LEU A 325 24.79 5.54 10.60
N PRO A 326 25.84 5.02 11.28
CA PRO A 326 26.00 5.16 12.73
C PRO A 326 26.22 6.61 13.18
N THR A 327 26.57 7.51 12.26
CA THR A 327 26.63 8.97 12.50
C THR A 327 25.24 9.60 12.69
N LYS A 328 24.17 8.90 12.26
CA LYS A 328 22.78 9.35 12.33
C LYS A 328 21.91 8.45 13.20
N SER A 329 22.13 7.13 13.18
CA SER A 329 21.28 6.15 13.86
C SER A 329 22.09 5.04 14.52
N LYS A 330 21.86 4.75 15.80
CA LYS A 330 22.52 3.61 16.50
C LYS A 330 21.95 2.26 16.07
N GLY A 331 20.68 2.22 15.69
CA GLY A 331 20.02 1.02 15.18
C GLY A 331 18.99 1.33 14.11
N LEU A 332 18.85 0.40 13.15
CA LEU A 332 17.79 0.35 12.16
C LEU A 332 16.81 -0.78 12.54
N VAL A 333 15.53 -0.43 12.74
CA VAL A 333 14.46 -1.39 13.01
C VAL A 333 13.59 -1.53 11.77
N ILE A 334 13.55 -2.72 11.18
CA ILE A 334 12.67 -3.04 10.05
C ILE A 334 11.35 -3.53 10.63
N LEU A 335 10.27 -2.82 10.35
CA LEU A 335 8.95 -3.10 10.91
C LEU A 335 8.08 -3.91 9.94
N GLY A 336 7.28 -4.81 10.51
CA GLY A 336 6.22 -5.52 9.77
C GLY A 336 6.76 -6.44 8.67
N HIS A 337 6.13 -6.39 7.50
CA HIS A 337 6.42 -7.28 6.38
C HIS A 337 7.21 -6.56 5.27
N GLY A 338 8.53 -6.52 5.40
CA GLY A 338 9.45 -5.81 4.48
C GLY A 338 9.90 -6.58 3.25
N GLU A 339 9.00 -7.15 2.45
CA GLU A 339 9.31 -8.08 1.34
C GLU A 339 10.03 -7.44 0.13
N TYR A 340 9.70 -6.20 -0.24
CA TYR A 340 10.13 -5.60 -1.53
C TYR A 340 11.21 -4.54 -1.37
N TRP A 341 12.45 -4.85 -1.72
CA TRP A 341 13.61 -3.96 -1.53
C TRP A 341 14.28 -3.59 -2.83
N SER A 342 14.62 -2.31 -3.00
CA SER A 342 15.50 -1.89 -4.10
C SER A 342 16.95 -2.25 -3.81
N GLU A 343 17.80 -2.16 -4.83
CA GLU A 343 19.24 -2.40 -4.64
C GLU A 343 19.91 -1.35 -3.76
N GLU A 344 19.55 -0.10 -3.95
CA GLU A 344 20.01 1.03 -3.16
C GLU A 344 19.58 0.90 -1.69
N LEU A 345 18.33 0.47 -1.43
CA LEU A 345 17.86 0.15 -0.08
C LEU A 345 18.67 -1.00 0.53
N ARG A 346 18.85 -2.12 -0.19
CA ARG A 346 19.63 -3.25 0.31
C ARG A 346 21.08 -2.84 0.60
N ASN A 347 21.70 -2.05 -0.27
CA ASN A 347 23.04 -1.50 -0.07
C ASN A 347 23.09 -0.54 1.13
N ALA A 348 22.06 0.29 1.34
CA ALA A 348 21.99 1.18 2.51
C ALA A 348 22.04 0.39 3.82
N VAL A 349 21.28 -0.70 3.92
CA VAL A 349 21.24 -1.55 5.11
C VAL A 349 22.54 -2.35 5.30
N ASP A 350 23.07 -2.94 4.22
CA ASP A 350 24.36 -3.65 4.28
C ASP A 350 25.49 -2.70 4.72
N ASN A 351 25.56 -1.49 4.13
CA ASN A 351 26.55 -0.47 4.49
C ASN A 351 26.37 0.04 5.93
N ALA A 352 25.13 0.21 6.40
CA ALA A 352 24.86 0.62 7.77
C ALA A 352 25.38 -0.44 8.77
N ARG A 353 25.07 -1.72 8.55
CA ARG A 353 25.61 -2.83 9.35
C ARG A 353 27.14 -2.82 9.32
N ASP A 354 27.73 -2.72 8.13
CA ASP A 354 29.18 -2.80 7.95
C ASP A 354 29.91 -1.57 8.51
N ALA A 355 29.21 -0.44 8.69
CA ALA A 355 29.71 0.74 9.39
C ALA A 355 29.51 0.68 10.91
N GLY A 356 28.67 -0.21 11.43
CA GLY A 356 28.46 -0.40 12.88
C GLY A 356 27.05 -0.07 13.40
N THR A 357 26.08 0.25 12.54
CA THR A 357 24.67 0.39 12.93
C THR A 357 24.08 -0.99 13.24
N ASN A 358 23.43 -1.14 14.40
CA ASN A 358 22.73 -2.37 14.75
C ASN A 358 21.50 -2.57 13.87
N ILE A 359 21.19 -3.80 13.47
CA ILE A 359 20.04 -4.12 12.61
C ILE A 359 19.06 -4.99 13.39
N TYR A 360 17.79 -4.60 13.43
CA TYR A 360 16.72 -5.35 14.09
C TYR A 360 15.59 -5.60 13.08
N ASN A 361 15.51 -6.82 12.56
CA ASN A 361 14.42 -7.23 11.70
C ASN A 361 13.29 -7.84 12.55
N PHE A 362 12.15 -7.17 12.62
CA PHE A 362 10.94 -7.68 13.30
C PHE A 362 10.01 -8.45 12.34
N GLY A 363 10.46 -8.70 11.11
CA GLY A 363 9.72 -9.41 10.07
C GLY A 363 10.21 -10.84 9.78
N ALA A 364 9.50 -11.47 8.85
CA ALA A 364 9.96 -12.57 8.01
C ALA A 364 9.77 -12.18 6.54
N ASN A 365 10.24 -13.03 5.61
CA ASN A 365 10.17 -12.78 4.18
C ASN A 365 10.69 -11.39 3.80
N THR A 366 11.67 -10.91 4.58
CA THR A 366 12.17 -9.55 4.49
C THR A 366 13.27 -9.48 3.47
N ALA A 367 13.22 -8.51 2.57
CA ALA A 367 14.12 -8.37 1.42
C ALA A 367 14.11 -9.62 0.51
N TYR A 368 12.93 -10.15 0.21
CA TYR A 368 12.79 -11.28 -0.71
C TYR A 368 12.83 -10.84 -2.17
N TRP A 369 11.97 -9.89 -2.56
CA TRP A 369 11.91 -9.38 -3.94
C TRP A 369 12.79 -8.14 -4.15
N ARG A 370 13.53 -8.13 -5.25
CA ARG A 370 14.21 -6.94 -5.75
C ARG A 370 13.26 -6.07 -6.57
N VAL A 371 13.24 -4.77 -6.29
CA VAL A 371 12.47 -3.77 -7.05
C VAL A 371 13.34 -2.63 -7.57
N ARG A 372 12.77 -1.79 -8.42
CA ARG A 372 13.36 -0.52 -8.87
C ARG A 372 12.29 0.54 -9.02
N PHE A 373 12.69 1.82 -9.03
CA PHE A 373 11.77 2.94 -9.17
C PHE A 373 11.92 3.65 -10.51
N GLU A 374 10.78 4.00 -11.09
CA GLU A 374 10.68 4.83 -12.28
C GLU A 374 9.88 6.11 -11.99
N THR A 375 10.10 7.11 -12.85
CA THR A 375 9.28 8.30 -12.96
C THR A 375 7.88 7.98 -13.49
N ALA A 376 7.01 8.98 -13.49
CA ALA A 376 5.70 8.84 -14.12
C ALA A 376 5.80 8.54 -15.63
N GLN A 377 6.91 8.90 -16.26
CA GLN A 377 7.16 8.71 -17.69
C GLN A 377 7.94 7.41 -18.00
N GLY A 378 8.20 6.57 -16.99
CA GLY A 378 8.88 5.27 -17.17
C GLY A 378 10.41 5.35 -17.30
N THR A 379 11.02 6.49 -16.97
CA THR A 379 12.47 6.64 -16.87
C THR A 379 12.95 6.33 -15.46
N PRO A 380 14.23 5.96 -15.23
CA PRO A 380 14.74 5.73 -13.88
C PRO A 380 14.51 6.94 -12.95
N ALA A 381 14.01 6.69 -11.75
CA ALA A 381 13.87 7.74 -10.74
C ALA A 381 15.24 8.14 -10.18
N THR A 382 15.41 9.42 -9.88
CA THR A 382 16.66 10.01 -9.36
C THR A 382 16.46 10.75 -8.04
N SER A 383 15.23 10.78 -7.53
CA SER A 383 14.88 11.36 -6.25
C SER A 383 13.58 10.77 -5.72
N GLU A 384 13.35 10.87 -4.42
CA GLU A 384 12.08 10.50 -3.79
C GLU A 384 10.88 11.23 -4.43
N LYS A 385 11.09 12.46 -4.91
CA LYS A 385 10.04 13.28 -5.55
C LYS A 385 9.65 12.82 -6.94
N ASN A 386 10.49 12.07 -7.64
CA ASN A 386 10.15 11.55 -8.97
C ASN A 386 9.97 10.03 -8.98
N ALA A 387 10.29 9.29 -7.92
CA ALA A 387 9.90 7.90 -7.77
C ALA A 387 8.37 7.78 -7.67
N ARG A 388 7.72 7.36 -8.75
CA ARG A 388 6.25 7.29 -8.85
C ARG A 388 5.72 5.95 -9.32
N VAL A 389 6.61 5.08 -9.82
CA VAL A 389 6.28 3.70 -10.19
C VAL A 389 7.29 2.77 -9.54
N MET A 390 6.79 1.72 -8.91
CA MET A 390 7.60 0.59 -8.49
C MET A 390 7.50 -0.52 -9.52
N VAL A 391 8.64 -1.07 -9.91
CA VAL A 391 8.76 -2.11 -10.94
C VAL A 391 9.23 -3.42 -10.32
N CYS A 392 8.50 -4.49 -10.62
CA CYS A 392 8.87 -5.86 -10.28
C CYS A 392 8.22 -6.85 -11.26
N TYR A 393 9.01 -7.39 -12.18
CA TYR A 393 8.61 -8.46 -13.10
C TYR A 393 8.51 -9.83 -12.42
N LYS A 394 9.04 -9.98 -11.19
CA LYS A 394 9.18 -11.25 -10.47
C LYS A 394 9.70 -12.35 -11.39
N THR A 395 10.85 -12.07 -12.01
CA THR A 395 11.35 -12.77 -13.21
C THR A 395 11.48 -14.28 -13.01
N ILE A 396 11.89 -14.73 -11.81
CA ILE A 396 12.01 -16.16 -11.47
C ILE A 396 10.65 -16.86 -11.32
N GLU A 397 9.59 -16.16 -10.92
CA GLU A 397 8.24 -16.72 -10.76
C GLU A 397 7.45 -16.74 -12.10
N GLY A 398 7.89 -16.02 -13.13
CA GLY A 398 7.09 -15.74 -14.33
C GLY A 398 6.58 -16.94 -15.14
N GLY A 399 5.29 -16.87 -15.53
CA GLY A 399 4.62 -17.75 -16.50
C GLY A 399 3.58 -18.68 -15.89
N GLY A 400 2.29 -18.39 -16.08
CA GLY A 400 1.14 -19.26 -15.73
C GLY A 400 1.00 -20.52 -16.59
N SER A 401 2.12 -21.08 -17.05
CA SER A 401 2.23 -22.32 -17.81
C SER A 401 3.05 -23.31 -16.98
N PRO A 402 2.80 -24.64 -17.05
CA PRO A 402 3.55 -25.64 -16.28
C PRO A 402 5.06 -25.73 -16.64
N ALA A 403 5.59 -24.89 -17.53
CA ALA A 403 7.01 -24.79 -17.84
C ALA A 403 7.67 -23.63 -17.06
N PRO A 404 8.79 -23.86 -16.36
CA PRO A 404 9.50 -22.80 -15.63
C PRO A 404 9.98 -21.69 -16.57
N ASN A 405 10.00 -20.46 -16.05
CA ASN A 405 10.69 -19.31 -16.64
C ASN A 405 10.17 -18.81 -18.01
N GLN A 406 8.86 -18.63 -18.12
CA GLN A 406 8.24 -17.91 -19.25
C GLN A 406 7.41 -16.74 -18.75
N ALA A 407 8.05 -15.76 -18.08
CA ALA A 407 7.53 -14.40 -18.20
C ALA A 407 7.43 -14.09 -19.70
N GLY A 408 6.30 -13.53 -20.16
CA GLY A 408 6.14 -13.15 -21.57
C GLY A 408 7.23 -12.19 -22.03
N THR A 409 7.90 -11.49 -21.11
CA THR A 409 9.12 -10.73 -21.37
C THR A 409 9.99 -10.66 -20.10
N ALA A 410 11.31 -10.83 -20.23
CA ALA A 410 12.25 -10.50 -19.15
C ALA A 410 12.22 -8.99 -18.84
N ASP A 411 12.59 -8.54 -17.63
CA ASP A 411 12.71 -7.09 -17.38
C ASP A 411 13.66 -6.49 -18.43
N PRO A 412 13.21 -5.48 -19.22
CA PRO A 412 14.00 -4.92 -20.31
C PRO A 412 15.21 -4.09 -19.84
N VAL A 413 15.28 -3.73 -18.55
CA VAL A 413 16.34 -2.89 -17.98
C VAL A 413 17.31 -3.74 -17.15
N SER A 414 16.79 -4.36 -16.09
CA SER A 414 17.58 -5.18 -15.17
C SER A 414 16.65 -6.10 -14.38
N PRO A 415 17.03 -7.36 -14.13
CA PRO A 415 16.17 -8.30 -13.43
C PRO A 415 15.72 -7.85 -12.02
N THR A 416 14.41 -7.77 -11.85
CA THR A 416 13.72 -7.70 -10.55
C THR A 416 13.29 -9.12 -10.17
N THR A 417 14.23 -9.87 -9.61
CA THR A 417 14.08 -11.26 -9.15
C THR A 417 14.17 -11.32 -7.63
N THR A 418 14.19 -12.52 -7.03
CA THR A 418 14.49 -12.64 -5.61
C THR A 418 15.96 -12.32 -5.32
N TRP A 419 16.24 -11.82 -4.13
CA TRP A 419 17.60 -11.49 -3.71
C TRP A 419 18.54 -12.71 -3.65
N ARG A 420 17.98 -13.89 -3.37
CA ARG A 420 18.70 -15.17 -3.32
C ARG A 420 18.88 -15.86 -4.67
N ASP A 421 18.29 -15.33 -5.74
CA ASP A 421 18.46 -15.87 -7.08
C ASP A 421 19.95 -15.88 -7.45
N THR A 422 20.51 -17.08 -7.62
CA THR A 422 21.93 -17.28 -7.97
C THR A 422 22.21 -16.99 -9.44
N GLY A 423 21.18 -16.81 -10.26
CA GLY A 423 21.23 -17.03 -11.70
C GLY A 423 21.27 -18.52 -12.05
N LYS A 424 20.80 -18.84 -13.26
CA LYS A 424 20.66 -20.19 -13.87
C LYS A 424 19.88 -21.26 -13.06
N GLY A 425 18.64 -21.48 -13.48
CA GLY A 425 18.02 -22.80 -13.75
C GLY A 425 17.66 -22.90 -15.25
N PRO A 426 17.12 -24.02 -15.78
CA PRO A 426 16.81 -24.14 -17.21
C PRO A 426 15.76 -23.11 -17.66
N GLY A 427 16.13 -22.26 -18.63
CA GLY A 427 15.25 -21.32 -19.34
C GLY A 427 15.22 -19.92 -18.72
N ILE A 428 15.71 -18.91 -19.45
CA ILE A 428 14.98 -17.65 -19.66
C ILE A 428 15.20 -17.41 -21.15
N THR A 429 14.33 -17.95 -21.99
CA THR A 429 14.40 -17.69 -23.43
C THR A 429 13.47 -16.55 -23.74
N LYS A 430 14.01 -15.41 -24.18
CA LYS A 430 13.23 -14.25 -24.65
C LYS A 430 12.33 -14.68 -25.82
N PRO A 431 11.01 -14.43 -25.80
CA PRO A 431 10.18 -14.69 -26.96
C PRO A 431 10.64 -13.85 -28.15
N GLY A 432 10.90 -14.50 -29.29
CA GLY A 432 11.26 -13.84 -30.55
C GLY A 432 12.75 -13.71 -30.87
N THR A 433 13.67 -14.26 -30.05
CA THR A 433 15.10 -14.33 -30.41
C THR A 433 15.52 -15.78 -30.66
N THR A 434 15.82 -16.13 -31.92
CA THR A 434 16.61 -17.31 -32.31
C THR A 434 18.10 -17.10 -32.03
N ALA A 435 18.46 -16.44 -30.93
CA ALA A 435 19.85 -16.25 -30.56
C ALA A 435 20.41 -17.56 -29.99
N ALA A 436 21.38 -18.12 -30.69
CA ALA A 436 22.08 -19.38 -30.38
C ALA A 436 22.94 -19.36 -29.10
N THR A 437 22.66 -18.49 -28.14
CA THR A 437 23.30 -18.49 -26.81
C THR A 437 22.40 -17.75 -25.82
N PRO A 438 21.95 -18.38 -24.72
CA PRO A 438 21.23 -17.66 -23.66
C PRO A 438 22.13 -16.54 -23.13
N ALA A 439 21.63 -15.30 -23.12
CA ALA A 439 22.32 -14.23 -22.38
C ALA A 439 22.57 -14.72 -20.94
N VAL A 440 23.80 -14.57 -20.46
CA VAL A 440 24.20 -14.99 -19.11
C VAL A 440 23.46 -14.13 -18.11
N TYR A 441 22.31 -14.61 -17.62
CA TYR A 441 21.60 -14.00 -16.52
C TYR A 441 22.29 -14.41 -15.21
N ALA A 442 22.85 -13.42 -14.50
CA ALA A 442 23.31 -13.57 -13.13
C ALA A 442 22.29 -12.89 -12.21
N GLY A 443 21.66 -13.67 -11.32
CA GLY A 443 20.84 -13.11 -10.27
C GLY A 443 21.71 -12.43 -9.20
N PRO A 444 21.12 -11.67 -8.26
CA PRO A 444 21.87 -10.92 -7.25
C PRO A 444 22.76 -11.81 -6.38
N ASN A 445 22.35 -13.07 -6.14
CA ASN A 445 23.07 -14.03 -5.29
C ASN A 445 23.41 -13.47 -3.89
N ARG A 446 22.50 -12.64 -3.35
CA ARG A 446 22.60 -11.95 -2.06
C ARG A 446 21.40 -12.34 -1.19
N PRO A 447 21.29 -13.62 -0.79
CA PRO A 447 20.16 -14.08 0.00
C PRO A 447 20.00 -13.28 1.30
N GLU A 448 18.79 -13.29 1.82
CA GLU A 448 18.38 -12.62 3.04
C GLU A 448 19.23 -13.09 4.22
N SER A 449 19.56 -14.40 4.25
CA SER A 449 20.45 -15.00 5.25
C SER A 449 21.85 -14.39 5.31
N ALA A 450 22.36 -13.84 4.19
CA ALA A 450 23.65 -13.15 4.18
C ALA A 450 23.62 -11.85 5.01
N LEU A 451 22.44 -11.27 5.22
CA LEU A 451 22.22 -10.08 6.04
C LEU A 451 21.62 -10.43 7.40
N PHE A 452 20.59 -11.28 7.47
CA PHE A 452 19.82 -11.52 8.68
C PHE A 452 20.17 -12.83 9.41
N GLY A 453 20.98 -13.71 8.81
CA GLY A 453 21.27 -15.05 9.33
C GLY A 453 20.14 -16.08 9.14
N VAL A 454 18.94 -15.61 8.80
CA VAL A 454 17.77 -16.41 8.43
C VAL A 454 17.21 -15.92 7.11
N GLN A 455 16.39 -16.74 6.46
CA GLN A 455 15.77 -16.41 5.19
C GLN A 455 14.41 -17.09 5.08
N TYR A 456 13.50 -16.56 4.26
CA TYR A 456 12.17 -17.15 4.03
C TYR A 456 12.27 -18.61 3.59
N ILE A 457 11.47 -19.46 4.22
CA ILE A 457 11.41 -20.90 3.95
C ILE A 457 9.99 -21.44 3.77
N GLY A 458 8.95 -20.72 4.20
CA GLY A 458 7.58 -21.20 4.07
C GLY A 458 6.53 -20.32 4.72
N ASP A 459 5.28 -20.64 4.41
CA ASP A 459 4.10 -19.90 4.81
C ASP A 459 2.90 -20.80 5.17
N ASP A 460 1.95 -20.18 5.86
CA ASP A 460 0.66 -20.74 6.23
C ASP A 460 -0.33 -19.59 6.49
N ASP A 461 -1.20 -19.33 5.51
CA ASP A 461 -2.20 -18.26 5.56
C ASP A 461 -3.16 -18.37 6.76
N ASN A 462 -3.33 -19.57 7.34
CA ASN A 462 -4.34 -19.83 8.36
C ASN A 462 -3.76 -20.31 9.70
N GLY A 463 -2.49 -20.71 9.74
CA GLY A 463 -1.86 -21.27 10.93
C GLY A 463 -1.21 -20.22 11.81
N ARG A 464 -1.68 -20.14 13.06
CA ARG A 464 -1.05 -19.35 14.13
C ARG A 464 -0.42 -20.26 15.16
N ARG A 465 0.79 -19.91 15.57
CA ARG A 465 1.57 -20.72 16.48
C ARG A 465 2.30 -19.84 17.48
N PRO A 466 2.59 -20.39 18.67
CA PRO A 466 3.54 -19.77 19.56
C PRO A 466 4.97 -19.91 19.05
N ILE A 467 5.75 -18.87 19.28
CA ILE A 467 7.21 -19.01 19.22
C ILE A 467 7.62 -20.00 20.31
N THR A 468 8.42 -20.99 19.94
CA THR A 468 8.96 -21.98 20.86
C THR A 468 10.42 -21.65 21.18
N VAL A 469 10.73 -21.55 22.48
CA VAL A 469 12.08 -21.33 23.00
C VAL A 469 12.52 -22.62 23.70
N PRO A 470 13.42 -23.41 23.08
CA PRO A 470 14.00 -24.59 23.72
C PRO A 470 14.73 -24.27 25.03
N ALA A 471 14.98 -25.33 25.81
CA ALA A 471 15.86 -25.25 26.97
C ALA A 471 17.28 -24.77 26.58
N ASP A 472 18.02 -24.27 27.58
CA ASP A 472 19.42 -23.89 27.42
C ASP A 472 20.23 -25.12 26.97
N ASN A 473 20.98 -24.95 25.88
CA ASN A 473 21.81 -26.00 25.31
C ASN A 473 23.30 -25.90 25.72
N GLY A 474 23.64 -24.99 26.64
CA GLY A 474 24.99 -24.75 27.12
C GLY A 474 25.89 -23.97 26.15
N LYS A 475 25.36 -23.54 25.00
CA LYS A 475 26.08 -22.76 23.97
C LYS A 475 25.69 -21.28 23.96
N GLY A 476 24.93 -20.85 24.97
CA GLY A 476 24.36 -19.51 25.04
C GLY A 476 23.24 -19.28 24.02
N GLU A 477 22.54 -20.34 23.58
CA GLU A 477 21.37 -20.25 22.71
C GLU A 477 20.07 -20.54 23.48
N PHE A 478 18.93 -20.30 22.82
CA PHE A 478 17.59 -20.54 23.33
C PHE A 478 17.38 -19.90 24.70
N ALA A 479 16.79 -20.59 25.69
CA ALA A 479 16.62 -20.05 27.04
C ALA A 479 17.93 -19.65 27.76
N GLY A 480 19.09 -20.12 27.27
CA GLY A 480 20.41 -19.71 27.74
C GLY A 480 20.91 -18.40 27.13
N HIS A 481 20.28 -17.92 26.06
CA HIS A 481 20.70 -16.71 25.35
C HIS A 481 20.45 -15.45 26.19
N ARG A 482 21.42 -14.53 26.18
CA ARG A 482 21.39 -13.31 27.02
C ARG A 482 20.24 -12.35 26.70
N ALA A 483 19.65 -12.43 25.50
CA ALA A 483 18.45 -11.68 25.17
C ALA A 483 17.29 -12.04 26.11
N TRP A 484 17.23 -13.25 26.65
CA TRP A 484 16.18 -13.69 27.57
C TRP A 484 16.47 -13.41 29.05
N ARG A 485 17.53 -12.65 29.38
CA ARG A 485 17.76 -12.22 30.77
C ARG A 485 16.55 -11.44 31.31
N ASN A 486 16.34 -11.52 32.63
CA ASN A 486 15.21 -10.88 33.30
C ASN A 486 13.82 -11.36 32.82
N THR A 487 13.76 -12.55 32.21
CA THR A 487 12.50 -13.24 31.90
C THR A 487 12.30 -14.43 32.82
N ASN A 488 11.06 -14.95 32.86
CA ASN A 488 10.72 -16.15 33.62
C ASN A 488 10.83 -17.43 32.78
N LEU A 489 11.62 -17.42 31.70
CA LEU A 489 11.78 -18.62 30.87
C LEU A 489 12.53 -19.72 31.62
N SER A 490 12.04 -20.95 31.50
CA SER A 490 12.73 -22.11 32.05
C SER A 490 14.01 -22.38 31.26
N LYS A 491 15.13 -22.49 31.96
CA LYS A 491 16.40 -22.90 31.34
C LYS A 491 16.48 -24.40 31.08
N THR A 492 15.62 -25.21 31.69
CA THR A 492 15.68 -26.68 31.63
C THR A 492 14.54 -27.29 30.84
N SER A 493 13.56 -26.50 30.40
CA SER A 493 12.42 -26.97 29.60
C SER A 493 12.04 -25.97 28.52
N THR A 494 11.55 -26.49 27.40
CA THR A 494 11.00 -25.69 26.31
C THR A 494 9.81 -24.85 26.78
N THR A 495 9.73 -23.61 26.31
CA THR A 495 8.65 -22.66 26.61
C THR A 495 7.98 -22.18 25.31
N SER A 496 6.65 -22.11 25.29
CA SER A 496 5.88 -21.52 24.19
C SER A 496 5.44 -20.09 24.54
N LEU A 497 5.53 -19.17 23.59
CA LEU A 497 5.34 -17.74 23.79
C LEU A 497 4.18 -17.21 22.94
N GLY A 498 2.98 -17.12 23.51
CA GLY A 498 1.79 -16.46 22.92
C GLY A 498 1.20 -17.14 21.68
N ASP A 499 -0.13 -17.19 21.53
CA ASP A 499 -0.77 -18.10 20.56
C ASP A 499 -0.66 -17.70 19.07
N ALA A 500 -0.05 -16.56 18.76
CA ALA A 500 0.01 -16.02 17.39
C ALA A 500 1.30 -15.25 17.06
N THR A 501 2.36 -15.43 17.85
CA THR A 501 3.62 -14.69 17.65
C THR A 501 4.46 -15.24 16.49
N LEU A 502 4.11 -16.41 15.95
CA LEU A 502 4.59 -16.95 14.69
C LEU A 502 3.40 -17.30 13.79
N ALA A 503 3.22 -16.58 12.70
CA ALA A 503 2.17 -16.88 11.72
C ALA A 503 2.44 -16.24 10.37
N TRP A 504 1.60 -16.63 9.41
CA TRP A 504 1.59 -16.26 8.00
C TRP A 504 2.87 -16.67 7.26
N GLU A 505 4.01 -16.12 7.62
CA GLU A 505 5.30 -16.39 6.98
C GLU A 505 6.43 -16.46 8.01
N TRP A 506 7.41 -17.33 7.75
CA TRP A 506 8.55 -17.51 8.65
C TRP A 506 9.87 -17.74 7.92
N ASP A 507 10.94 -17.32 8.61
CA ASP A 507 12.31 -17.50 8.16
C ASP A 507 13.02 -18.56 9.00
N GLY A 508 13.94 -19.29 8.37
CA GLY A 508 14.81 -20.24 9.05
C GLY A 508 16.25 -20.11 8.62
N ILE A 509 17.15 -20.74 9.40
CA ILE A 509 18.58 -20.77 9.09
C ILE A 509 18.80 -21.73 7.91
N PRO A 510 19.36 -21.27 6.77
CA PRO A 510 19.70 -22.18 5.69
C PRO A 510 20.81 -23.14 6.13
N PRO A 511 20.69 -24.45 5.88
CA PRO A 511 21.75 -25.40 6.20
C PRO A 511 23.06 -25.08 5.45
N ALA A 512 24.19 -25.50 6.03
CA ALA A 512 25.50 -25.30 5.42
C ALA A 512 25.57 -25.96 4.03
N GLY A 513 26.04 -25.21 3.03
CA GLY A 513 26.10 -25.68 1.64
C GLY A 513 24.78 -25.61 0.87
N TYR A 514 23.69 -25.09 1.46
CA TYR A 514 22.45 -24.85 0.75
C TYR A 514 22.65 -23.80 -0.35
N THR A 515 22.32 -24.15 -1.59
CA THR A 515 22.63 -23.36 -2.79
C THR A 515 22.14 -21.91 -2.71
N PHE A 516 20.96 -21.71 -2.13
CA PHE A 516 20.26 -20.42 -2.06
C PHE A 516 20.41 -19.71 -0.72
N GLY A 517 21.35 -20.13 0.14
CA GLY A 517 21.57 -19.52 1.45
C GLY A 517 23.04 -19.19 1.70
N ARG A 518 23.31 -18.21 2.56
CA ARG A 518 24.67 -17.85 2.97
C ARG A 518 24.69 -17.59 4.47
N THR A 519 25.71 -18.08 5.15
CA THR A 519 26.01 -17.65 6.51
C THR A 519 26.53 -16.21 6.46
N PRO A 520 26.02 -15.29 7.30
CA PRO A 520 26.51 -13.91 7.32
C PRO A 520 27.98 -13.86 7.76
N ALA A 521 28.68 -12.82 7.32
CA ALA A 521 29.99 -12.51 7.88
C ALA A 521 29.83 -12.10 9.35
N MET A 522 30.66 -12.65 10.23
CA MET A 522 30.57 -12.42 11.67
C MET A 522 31.92 -11.95 12.21
N LYS A 523 31.89 -11.22 13.32
CA LYS A 523 33.08 -10.83 14.07
C LYS A 523 33.88 -12.09 14.46
N PRO A 524 35.21 -12.11 14.29
CA PRO A 524 36.03 -13.25 14.69
C PRO A 524 35.78 -13.65 16.14
N GLY A 525 35.59 -14.96 16.38
CA GLY A 525 35.29 -15.50 17.70
C GLY A 525 33.81 -15.42 18.12
N THR A 526 32.92 -14.95 17.25
CA THR A 526 31.46 -14.97 17.48
C THR A 526 30.77 -15.96 16.55
N THR A 527 29.53 -16.34 16.89
CA THR A 527 28.70 -17.27 16.11
C THR A 527 27.30 -16.71 15.91
N LEU A 528 26.57 -17.28 14.95
CA LEU A 528 25.13 -17.10 14.86
C LEU A 528 24.49 -17.83 16.04
N GLN A 529 23.69 -17.14 16.85
CA GLN A 529 23.05 -17.69 18.04
C GLN A 529 21.54 -17.71 17.86
N ARG A 530 20.91 -18.84 18.15
CA ARG A 530 19.45 -18.99 18.10
C ARG A 530 18.80 -18.49 19.39
N LEU A 531 17.74 -17.71 19.26
CA LEU A 531 16.89 -17.28 20.38
C LEU A 531 15.64 -18.17 20.50
N SER A 532 15.13 -18.66 19.37
CA SER A 532 13.99 -19.57 19.30
C SER A 532 14.21 -20.61 18.21
N GLU A 533 13.46 -21.71 18.30
CA GLU A 533 13.38 -22.74 17.26
C GLU A 533 11.96 -23.31 17.32
N THR A 534 11.15 -22.96 16.33
CA THR A 534 9.75 -23.36 16.27
C THR A 534 9.58 -24.32 15.12
N ASP A 535 9.01 -25.49 15.39
CA ASP A 535 8.55 -26.40 14.35
C ASP A 535 7.18 -25.91 13.87
N PRO A 536 7.07 -25.31 12.67
CA PRO A 536 5.81 -24.81 12.18
C PRO A 536 4.87 -25.98 11.79
N ARG A 537 5.31 -27.24 11.81
CA ARG A 537 4.43 -28.36 11.45
C ARG A 537 3.44 -28.71 12.56
N GLY A 538 3.86 -28.68 13.83
CA GLY A 538 3.04 -28.80 15.04
C GLY A 538 2.01 -29.97 15.13
N PRO A 539 1.55 -30.35 16.32
CA PRO A 539 0.42 -31.28 16.44
C PRO A 539 -0.90 -30.60 16.07
N GLY A 540 -1.66 -31.18 15.15
CA GLY A 540 -3.04 -30.74 14.82
C GLY A 540 -3.18 -29.72 13.69
N VAL A 541 -2.10 -29.39 12.96
CA VAL A 541 -2.18 -28.45 11.83
C VAL A 541 -2.59 -29.21 10.56
N GLY A 542 -3.88 -29.18 10.24
CA GLY A 542 -4.42 -29.73 9.00
C GLY A 542 -4.23 -28.78 7.81
N ASN A 543 -3.37 -29.18 6.88
CA ASN A 543 -3.60 -29.14 5.42
C ASN A 543 -3.37 -27.88 4.55
N ALA A 544 -2.59 -26.86 4.93
CA ALA A 544 -2.31 -25.76 3.97
C ALA A 544 -0.91 -25.12 3.98
N MET A 545 0.06 -25.64 4.72
CA MET A 545 1.42 -25.06 4.73
C MET A 545 2.15 -25.29 3.41
N THR A 546 2.95 -24.31 2.98
CA THR A 546 3.89 -24.48 1.88
C THR A 546 5.34 -24.20 2.30
N TYR A 547 6.28 -24.92 1.70
CA TYR A 547 7.72 -24.66 1.81
C TYR A 547 8.26 -24.23 0.46
N LEU A 548 9.13 -23.22 0.48
CA LEU A 548 9.88 -22.80 -0.70
C LEU A 548 10.96 -23.85 -1.01
N LEU A 549 10.95 -24.37 -2.25
CA LEU A 549 11.81 -25.47 -2.71
C LEU A 549 13.04 -25.00 -3.48
N ASP A 550 13.05 -23.76 -3.97
CA ASP A 550 14.11 -23.22 -4.82
C ASP A 550 14.44 -21.75 -4.49
N GLY A 551 15.11 -21.06 -5.42
CA GLY A 551 15.50 -19.66 -5.29
C GLY A 551 14.35 -18.66 -5.33
N GLY A 552 13.09 -19.06 -5.56
CA GLY A 552 11.98 -18.12 -5.43
C GLY A 552 10.72 -18.36 -6.25
N ARG A 553 10.46 -19.59 -6.71
CA ARG A 553 9.32 -19.94 -7.58
C ARG A 553 8.55 -21.16 -7.07
N THR A 554 9.25 -22.23 -6.73
CA THR A 554 8.60 -23.53 -6.54
C THR A 554 8.29 -23.73 -5.08
N TYR A 555 7.02 -23.98 -4.77
CA TYR A 555 6.56 -24.33 -3.44
C TYR A 555 6.13 -25.79 -3.39
N THR A 556 6.11 -26.38 -2.21
CA THR A 556 5.35 -27.62 -1.99
C THR A 556 3.88 -27.37 -2.29
N THR A 557 3.18 -28.33 -2.91
CA THR A 557 1.73 -28.20 -3.09
C THR A 557 1.06 -28.17 -1.71
N ALA A 558 0.19 -27.18 -1.48
CA ALA A 558 -0.58 -27.05 -0.24
C ALA A 558 -1.29 -28.39 0.08
N GLY A 559 -1.01 -28.92 1.27
CA GLY A 559 -1.56 -30.20 1.74
C GLY A 559 -0.89 -31.48 1.22
N ALA A 560 0.08 -31.42 0.29
CA ALA A 560 0.71 -32.62 -0.29
C ALA A 560 2.08 -33.00 0.32
N SER A 561 2.81 -32.08 0.95
CA SER A 561 3.98 -32.41 1.76
C SER A 561 4.29 -31.35 2.80
N SER A 562 4.21 -31.73 4.08
CA SER A 562 4.63 -30.93 5.23
C SER A 562 6.14 -30.93 5.45
N GLN A 563 6.93 -31.20 4.41
CA GLN A 563 8.36 -31.44 4.52
C GLN A 563 9.16 -30.35 3.80
N PRO A 564 10.27 -29.88 4.40
CA PRO A 564 11.16 -28.93 3.76
C PRO A 564 11.82 -29.54 2.52
N PRO A 565 12.42 -28.73 1.62
CA PRO A 565 13.23 -29.25 0.52
C PRO A 565 14.36 -30.15 1.02
N ALA A 566 14.86 -31.04 0.17
CA ALA A 566 16.00 -31.88 0.49
C ALA A 566 17.20 -31.02 0.92
N GLY A 567 17.69 -31.25 2.15
CA GLY A 567 18.79 -30.46 2.74
C GLY A 567 18.39 -29.04 3.18
N GLY A 568 17.10 -28.70 3.21
CA GLY A 568 16.56 -27.45 3.77
C GLY A 568 16.21 -27.54 5.26
N THR A 569 15.90 -26.40 5.87
CA THR A 569 15.47 -26.33 7.29
C THR A 569 13.96 -26.50 7.41
N ALA A 570 13.52 -27.25 8.43
CA ALA A 570 12.11 -27.39 8.81
C ALA A 570 11.66 -26.35 9.84
N TYR A 571 12.59 -25.62 10.45
CA TYR A 571 12.33 -24.80 11.62
C TYR A 571 12.40 -23.32 11.29
N ALA A 572 11.52 -22.56 11.92
CA ALA A 572 11.59 -21.12 11.99
C ALA A 572 12.48 -20.69 13.17
N HIS A 573 13.28 -19.65 12.98
CA HIS A 573 14.28 -19.21 13.96
C HIS A 573 14.25 -17.70 14.16
N ALA A 574 14.21 -17.26 15.41
CA ALA A 574 14.75 -15.96 15.78
C ALA A 574 16.25 -16.11 16.07
N VAL A 575 17.09 -15.21 15.55
CA VAL A 575 18.55 -15.31 15.65
C VAL A 575 19.20 -13.97 15.96
N THR A 576 20.42 -14.04 16.51
CA THR A 576 21.34 -12.90 16.56
C THR A 576 22.74 -13.28 16.09
N TYR A 577 23.47 -12.31 15.53
CA TYR A 577 24.92 -12.40 15.37
C TYR A 577 25.57 -11.02 15.53
N THR A 578 26.89 -11.00 15.69
CA THR A 578 27.69 -9.76 15.68
C THR A 578 28.43 -9.66 14.35
N ALA A 579 28.18 -8.60 13.57
CA ALA A 579 28.87 -8.34 12.31
C ALA A 579 30.36 -7.99 12.54
N PRO A 580 31.24 -8.08 11.53
CA PRO A 580 32.66 -7.73 11.68
C PRO A 580 32.91 -6.32 12.21
N SER A 581 32.01 -5.38 11.89
CA SER A 581 31.98 -4.00 12.39
C SER A 581 31.71 -3.87 13.90
N GLY A 582 31.19 -4.93 14.54
CA GLY A 582 30.68 -4.90 15.90
C GLY A 582 29.17 -4.67 16.01
N ALA A 583 28.48 -4.38 14.91
CA ALA A 583 27.01 -4.23 14.91
C ALA A 583 26.32 -5.52 15.35
N LEU A 584 25.35 -5.42 16.26
CA LEU A 584 24.42 -6.49 16.57
C LEU A 584 23.36 -6.57 15.47
N VAL A 585 23.14 -7.78 14.94
CA VAL A 585 22.03 -8.07 14.04
C VAL A 585 21.10 -9.05 14.71
N PHE A 586 19.82 -8.69 14.79
CA PHE A 586 18.71 -9.51 15.25
C PHE A 586 17.72 -9.71 14.10
N SER A 587 17.20 -10.93 13.94
CA SER A 587 16.05 -11.21 13.10
C SER A 587 15.07 -12.09 13.87
N SER A 588 13.79 -11.70 13.90
CA SER A 588 12.73 -12.46 14.56
C SER A 588 12.36 -13.75 13.81
N GLY A 589 12.55 -13.76 12.49
CA GLY A 589 12.14 -14.83 11.60
C GLY A 589 10.63 -15.04 11.55
N THR A 590 9.86 -14.02 11.90
CA THR A 590 8.40 -14.01 11.77
C THR A 590 7.88 -12.58 11.69
N ILE A 591 6.86 -12.35 10.87
CA ILE A 591 6.15 -11.08 10.74
C ILE A 591 5.41 -10.64 12.03
N HIS A 592 5.16 -11.56 12.96
CA HIS A 592 4.32 -11.32 14.14
C HIS A 592 5.12 -11.07 15.42
N TRP A 593 6.43 -10.82 15.33
CA TRP A 593 7.22 -10.43 16.51
C TRP A 593 6.62 -9.22 17.23
N SER A 594 6.18 -8.23 16.44
CA SER A 594 5.51 -7.02 16.93
C SER A 594 4.25 -7.31 17.76
N TRP A 595 3.53 -8.39 17.48
CA TRP A 595 2.33 -8.77 18.25
C TRP A 595 2.66 -9.16 19.69
N GLY A 596 3.88 -9.65 19.93
CA GLY A 596 4.42 -9.86 21.27
C GLY A 596 4.76 -8.57 22.01
N LEU A 597 4.81 -7.41 21.35
CA LEU A 597 5.22 -6.13 21.93
C LEU A 597 4.04 -5.27 22.39
N GLY A 598 2.96 -5.18 21.61
CA GLY A 598 1.89 -4.22 21.87
C GLY A 598 0.50 -4.70 21.45
N PRO A 599 -0.54 -3.88 21.71
CA PRO A 599 -1.89 -4.15 21.26
C PRO A 599 -1.95 -4.31 19.74
N HIS A 600 -2.66 -5.32 19.27
CA HIS A 600 -2.81 -5.65 17.87
C HIS A 600 -4.22 -6.14 17.57
N PHE A 601 -4.64 -6.04 16.32
CA PHE A 601 -5.87 -6.67 15.85
C PHE A 601 -5.60 -8.15 15.63
N VAL A 602 -6.44 -9.01 16.18
CA VAL A 602 -6.35 -10.44 15.83
C VAL A 602 -6.76 -10.61 14.39
N ASP A 603 -6.29 -11.66 13.76
CA ASP A 603 -6.54 -11.89 12.34
C ASP A 603 -7.89 -12.59 12.12
N ASN A 604 -8.97 -11.89 12.46
CA ASN A 604 -10.33 -12.39 12.24
C ASN A 604 -10.94 -11.58 11.10
N TYR A 605 -11.32 -12.26 10.01
CA TYR A 605 -11.97 -11.64 8.85
C TYR A 605 -13.25 -10.87 9.23
N ASN A 606 -13.85 -11.19 10.39
CA ASN A 606 -15.04 -10.52 10.91
C ASN A 606 -14.76 -9.27 11.77
N GLN A 607 -13.50 -8.88 12.00
CA GLN A 607 -13.20 -7.67 12.77
C GLN A 607 -13.40 -6.41 11.92
N SER A 608 -14.04 -5.43 12.55
CA SER A 608 -14.22 -4.10 11.98
C SER A 608 -13.18 -3.13 12.53
N PHE A 609 -12.95 -2.03 11.81
CA PHE A 609 -12.12 -0.94 12.34
C PHE A 609 -12.69 -0.26 13.59
N ALA A 610 -13.96 -0.51 13.94
CA ALA A 610 -14.53 -0.03 15.19
C ALA A 610 -14.15 -0.88 16.40
N ASP A 611 -13.63 -2.10 16.19
CA ASP A 611 -13.21 -2.97 17.28
C ASP A 611 -11.88 -2.46 17.86
N PRO A 612 -11.71 -2.41 19.18
CA PRO A 612 -10.42 -2.05 19.76
C PRO A 612 -9.39 -3.18 19.53
N PRO A 613 -8.09 -2.85 19.36
CA PRO A 613 -7.05 -3.87 19.33
C PRO A 613 -7.01 -4.63 20.67
N THR A 614 -6.68 -5.91 20.61
CA THR A 614 -6.53 -6.77 21.79
C THR A 614 -5.09 -6.72 22.31
N ASP A 615 -4.90 -6.76 23.62
CA ASP A 615 -3.57 -6.95 24.20
C ASP A 615 -3.26 -8.45 24.32
N GLY A 616 -2.54 -8.97 23.32
CA GLY A 616 -1.97 -10.32 23.31
C GLY A 616 -0.44 -10.32 23.51
N SER A 617 0.11 -9.23 24.04
CA SER A 617 1.56 -9.07 24.19
C SER A 617 2.18 -10.12 25.10
N VAL A 618 3.43 -10.45 24.83
CA VAL A 618 4.19 -11.46 25.58
C VAL A 618 5.31 -10.76 26.33
N GLN A 619 5.22 -10.75 27.66
CA GLN A 619 6.17 -10.06 28.53
C GLN A 619 7.63 -10.49 28.29
N ALA A 620 7.86 -11.78 27.99
CA ALA A 620 9.19 -12.26 27.62
C ALA A 620 9.72 -11.63 26.32
N ILE A 621 8.86 -11.43 25.31
CA ILE A 621 9.23 -10.78 24.04
C ILE A 621 9.53 -9.29 24.25
N ARG A 622 8.72 -8.59 25.06
CA ARG A 622 8.99 -7.19 25.46
C ARG A 622 10.35 -7.05 26.13
N GLN A 623 10.61 -7.88 27.13
CA GLN A 623 11.88 -7.86 27.85
C GLN A 623 13.06 -8.24 26.94
N ALA A 624 12.90 -9.25 26.08
CA ALA A 624 13.95 -9.64 25.13
C ALA A 624 14.28 -8.54 24.13
N THR A 625 13.27 -7.83 23.63
CA THR A 625 13.47 -6.69 22.73
C THR A 625 14.19 -5.54 23.43
N ALA A 626 13.82 -5.22 24.68
CA ALA A 626 14.52 -4.21 25.47
C ALA A 626 15.98 -4.60 25.75
N ASN A 627 16.24 -5.88 26.01
CA ASN A 627 17.57 -6.42 26.20
C ASN A 627 18.43 -6.33 24.93
N LEU A 628 17.86 -6.66 23.76
CA LEU A 628 18.53 -6.55 22.46
C LEU A 628 18.87 -5.09 22.10
N PHE A 629 17.98 -4.15 22.40
CA PHE A 629 18.26 -2.72 22.24
C PHE A 629 19.35 -2.25 23.22
N THR A 630 19.26 -2.63 24.50
CA THR A 630 20.28 -2.29 25.51
C THR A 630 21.66 -2.83 25.12
N ASP A 631 21.72 -4.04 24.56
CA ASP A 631 22.95 -4.67 24.09
C ASP A 631 23.56 -3.95 22.87
N GLY A 632 22.72 -3.29 22.07
CA GLY A 632 23.14 -2.39 20.99
C GLY A 632 23.39 -0.95 21.42
N GLY A 633 23.34 -0.63 22.72
CA GLY A 633 23.56 0.72 23.25
C GLY A 633 22.38 1.68 23.08
N ILE A 634 21.17 1.14 22.89
CA ILE A 634 19.92 1.88 22.76
C ILE A 634 19.14 1.77 24.07
N ILE A 635 18.95 2.89 24.76
CA ILE A 635 18.38 2.93 26.12
C ILE A 635 17.08 3.74 26.10
N PRO A 636 15.97 3.19 26.61
CA PRO A 636 14.70 3.93 26.69
C PRO A 636 14.74 5.01 27.77
N ALA A 637 14.10 6.16 27.52
CA ALA A 637 14.03 7.25 28.49
C ALA A 637 12.94 7.04 29.56
N THR A 638 11.89 6.28 29.26
CA THR A 638 10.76 6.01 30.17
C THR A 638 10.38 4.54 30.15
N PRO A 639 11.29 3.62 30.57
CA PRO A 639 11.00 2.18 30.54
C PRO A 639 9.76 1.84 31.39
N GLN A 640 8.85 1.05 30.83
CA GLN A 640 7.62 0.60 31.46
C GLN A 640 7.48 -0.92 31.31
N GLY A 641 7.48 -1.63 32.44
CA GLY A 641 7.31 -3.08 32.44
C GLY A 641 8.49 -3.86 31.89
N VAL A 642 9.68 -3.26 31.75
CA VAL A 642 10.93 -3.96 31.42
C VAL A 642 12.05 -3.52 32.35
N ILE A 643 13.02 -4.39 32.56
CA ILE A 643 14.24 -4.14 33.35
C ILE A 643 15.37 -3.74 32.40
N ILE A 644 16.03 -2.61 32.66
CA ILE A 644 17.15 -2.08 31.87
C ILE A 644 18.45 -2.20 32.65
N ASP A 645 19.32 -3.12 32.22
CA ASP A 645 20.63 -3.35 32.82
C ASP A 645 21.71 -2.50 32.12
N ALA A 646 21.73 -1.19 32.41
CA ALA A 646 22.67 -0.26 31.78
C ALA A 646 24.16 -0.54 32.07
N ALA A 647 24.47 -1.41 33.04
CA ALA A 647 25.84 -1.76 33.42
C ALA A 647 26.52 -2.81 32.50
N ALA A 648 25.78 -3.40 31.55
CA ALA A 648 26.28 -4.46 30.66
C ALA A 648 26.71 -3.96 29.26
N THR A 649 26.75 -2.66 29.02
CA THR A 649 27.17 -2.11 27.72
C THR A 649 28.66 -2.35 27.52
N PRO A 650 29.11 -3.07 26.47
CA PRO A 650 30.51 -3.11 26.14
C PRO A 650 30.99 -1.69 25.81
N THR A 651 32.09 -1.27 26.44
CA THR A 651 32.75 0.00 26.12
C THR A 651 32.99 0.06 24.62
N PRO A 652 32.51 1.10 23.90
CA PRO A 652 32.73 1.21 22.47
C PRO A 652 34.23 1.16 22.18
N THR A 653 34.67 0.15 21.44
CA THR A 653 36.00 0.13 20.86
C THR A 653 36.07 1.30 19.87
N ALA A 654 37.05 2.19 20.03
CA ALA A 654 37.23 3.34 19.15
C ALA A 654 37.18 2.89 17.68
N THR A 655 36.26 3.47 16.91
CA THR A 655 36.20 3.30 15.46
C THR A 655 37.55 3.70 14.88
N PRO A 656 38.24 2.86 14.09
CA PRO A 656 39.44 3.29 13.40
C PRO A 656 39.08 4.47 12.51
N VAL A 657 39.78 5.59 12.69
CA VAL A 657 39.67 6.75 11.80
C VAL A 657 39.98 6.25 10.38
N PRO A 658 39.13 6.49 9.38
CA PRO A 658 39.41 6.07 8.02
C PRO A 658 40.74 6.69 7.58
N THR A 659 41.71 5.83 7.27
CA THR A 659 42.98 6.26 6.69
C THR A 659 42.66 6.98 5.38
N ALA A 660 43.10 8.22 5.24
CA ALA A 660 42.91 8.99 4.01
C ALA A 660 43.39 8.15 2.81
N SER A 661 42.50 7.90 1.85
CA SER A 661 42.85 7.26 0.59
C SER A 661 43.94 8.09 -0.09
N PRO A 662 45.01 7.48 -0.65
CA PRO A 662 46.08 8.22 -1.30
C PRO A 662 45.50 9.05 -2.45
N THR A 663 45.79 10.35 -2.42
CA THR A 663 45.50 11.28 -3.51
C THR A 663 46.16 10.74 -4.80
N PRO A 664 45.44 10.64 -5.93
CA PRO A 664 46.05 10.21 -7.19
C PRO A 664 47.17 11.17 -7.60
N ASP A 665 48.33 10.60 -7.92
CA ASP A 665 49.48 11.29 -8.51
C ASP A 665 49.04 12.00 -9.82
N PRO A 666 49.26 13.32 -9.97
CA PRO A 666 48.75 14.08 -11.12
C PRO A 666 49.46 13.80 -12.46
N ASN A 667 50.30 12.77 -12.57
CA ASN A 667 51.16 12.58 -13.74
C ASN A 667 50.96 11.26 -14.52
N ALA A 668 49.73 10.78 -14.64
CA ALA A 668 49.37 9.74 -15.62
C ALA A 668 48.48 10.33 -16.72
N THR A 669 49.09 10.66 -17.86
CA THR A 669 48.40 11.08 -19.09
C THR A 669 47.54 9.90 -19.61
N PRO A 670 46.21 10.05 -19.76
CA PRO A 670 45.38 9.00 -20.34
C PRO A 670 45.64 8.88 -21.84
N SER A 671 45.87 7.65 -22.29
CA SER A 671 45.92 7.28 -23.71
C SER A 671 44.53 7.42 -24.35
N PRO A 672 44.38 7.99 -25.56
CA PRO A 672 43.08 8.26 -26.17
C PRO A 672 42.34 6.97 -26.51
N THR A 673 41.10 6.87 -26.03
CA THR A 673 40.15 5.81 -26.41
C THR A 673 39.64 6.07 -27.83
N PRO A 674 39.56 5.07 -28.73
CA PRO A 674 39.08 5.27 -30.09
C PRO A 674 37.59 5.66 -30.12
N SER A 675 37.29 6.69 -30.91
CA SER A 675 35.94 7.18 -31.19
C SER A 675 35.10 6.10 -31.88
N PRO A 676 33.81 5.93 -31.54
CA PRO A 676 32.94 4.98 -32.22
C PRO A 676 32.72 5.40 -33.68
N THR A 677 33.01 4.47 -34.59
CA THR A 677 32.76 4.59 -36.03
C THR A 677 31.26 4.56 -36.29
N ALA A 678 30.75 5.53 -37.07
CA ALA A 678 29.35 5.58 -37.48
C ALA A 678 28.97 4.33 -38.30
N MET A 679 27.88 3.67 -37.91
CA MET A 679 27.25 2.58 -38.65
C MET A 679 26.45 3.15 -39.84
N PRO A 680 26.53 2.56 -41.05
CA PRO A 680 25.88 3.12 -42.23
C PRO A 680 24.35 3.01 -42.15
N THR A 681 23.70 4.13 -42.43
CA THR A 681 22.25 4.26 -42.60
C THR A 681 21.79 3.46 -43.82
N ALA A 682 20.77 2.61 -43.66
CA ALA A 682 20.15 1.90 -44.77
C ALA A 682 19.44 2.89 -45.71
N THR A 683 19.83 2.88 -46.99
CA THR A 683 19.18 3.61 -48.09
C THR A 683 17.76 3.09 -48.31
N PRO A 684 16.74 3.95 -48.47
CA PRO A 684 15.39 3.51 -48.79
C PRO A 684 15.32 2.94 -50.22
N THR A 685 14.72 1.76 -50.36
CA THR A 685 14.39 1.13 -51.64
C THR A 685 13.27 1.94 -52.34
N PRO A 686 13.41 2.27 -53.65
CA PRO A 686 12.38 3.03 -54.36
C PRO A 686 11.09 2.23 -54.51
N THR A 687 9.97 2.87 -54.18
CA THR A 687 8.62 2.34 -54.39
C THR A 687 8.26 2.39 -55.87
N ALA A 688 7.66 1.31 -56.39
CA ALA A 688 7.24 1.20 -57.78
C ALA A 688 6.17 2.24 -58.17
N THR A 689 6.39 2.89 -59.31
CA THR A 689 5.47 3.81 -59.99
C THR A 689 4.16 3.10 -60.37
N PRO A 690 2.99 3.67 -60.09
CA PRO A 690 1.72 3.13 -60.58
C PRO A 690 1.55 3.35 -62.09
N THR A 691 1.16 2.29 -62.79
CA THR A 691 0.81 2.26 -64.22
C THR A 691 -0.46 3.07 -64.52
N PRO A 692 -0.51 3.86 -65.61
CA PRO A 692 -1.71 4.63 -65.97
C PRO A 692 -2.86 3.72 -66.40
N THR A 693 -4.05 3.96 -65.85
CA THR A 693 -5.30 3.30 -66.30
C THR A 693 -6.04 4.21 -67.27
N ALA A 694 -6.66 3.59 -68.29
CA ALA A 694 -7.21 4.22 -69.48
C ALA A 694 -8.42 5.14 -69.26
N THR A 695 -8.51 6.12 -70.16
CA THR A 695 -9.51 7.17 -70.34
C THR A 695 -10.94 6.65 -70.57
N PRO A 696 -11.97 7.19 -69.90
CA PRO A 696 -13.36 7.12 -70.37
C PRO A 696 -13.68 8.22 -71.39
N LYS A 697 -14.38 7.82 -72.45
CA LYS A 697 -14.95 8.61 -73.56
C LYS A 697 -16.04 9.62 -73.10
N PRO A 698 -16.26 10.76 -73.78
CA PRO A 698 -17.08 11.87 -73.28
C PRO A 698 -18.58 11.72 -73.60
N THR A 699 -19.38 12.67 -73.06
CA THR A 699 -20.70 13.23 -73.51
C THR A 699 -21.76 13.12 -72.39
N ALA A 700 -22.56 14.12 -71.98
CA ALA A 700 -22.86 15.46 -72.51
C ALA A 700 -23.14 16.49 -71.38
N THR A 701 -23.02 17.77 -71.74
CA THR A 701 -23.35 18.99 -70.98
C THR A 701 -24.87 19.15 -70.74
N PRO A 702 -25.30 19.75 -69.61
CA PRO A 702 -26.70 20.01 -69.29
C PRO A 702 -27.20 21.38 -69.77
N VAL A 703 -28.51 21.48 -70.07
CA VAL A 703 -29.30 22.73 -70.13
C VAL A 703 -30.70 22.42 -69.54
N PRO A 704 -31.33 23.37 -68.82
CA PRO A 704 -32.16 23.10 -67.64
C PRO A 704 -33.66 23.14 -67.92
N ASP A 705 -34.46 22.54 -67.04
CA ASP A 705 -35.59 23.30 -66.48
C ASP A 705 -36.09 22.75 -65.14
N THR A 706 -36.68 23.68 -64.41
CA THR A 706 -37.25 23.68 -63.07
C THR A 706 -38.28 22.58 -62.75
N ALA A 707 -38.23 22.03 -61.54
CA ALA A 707 -39.39 21.82 -60.66
C ALA A 707 -38.98 21.29 -59.27
N ALA A 708 -39.74 21.76 -58.27
CA ALA A 708 -39.72 21.54 -56.82
C ALA A 708 -39.21 20.17 -56.25
N PRO A 709 -38.65 20.17 -55.02
CA PRO A 709 -38.11 18.97 -54.39
C PRO A 709 -39.21 17.99 -53.98
N GLN A 710 -39.11 16.73 -54.43
CA GLN A 710 -39.86 15.61 -53.88
C GLN A 710 -39.04 14.96 -52.76
N ILE A 711 -39.62 14.99 -51.55
CA ILE A 711 -39.10 14.33 -50.35
C ILE A 711 -39.52 12.85 -50.41
N THR A 712 -38.55 11.96 -50.47
CA THR A 712 -38.69 10.54 -50.07
C THR A 712 -37.52 10.20 -49.15
N GLN A 713 -37.68 10.44 -47.84
CA GLN A 713 -36.83 9.82 -46.82
C GLN A 713 -37.70 9.11 -45.79
N ALA A 714 -37.71 7.78 -45.90
CA ALA A 714 -38.02 6.87 -44.82
C ALA A 714 -37.01 7.09 -43.68
N LEU A 715 -37.48 6.91 -42.43
CA LEU A 715 -36.76 7.00 -41.15
C LEU A 715 -35.31 6.49 -41.21
N THR A 716 -34.38 7.35 -41.60
CA THR A 716 -32.94 7.11 -41.54
C THR A 716 -32.34 8.29 -40.76
N ASN A 717 -31.63 7.95 -39.68
CA ASN A 717 -30.98 8.85 -38.73
C ASN A 717 -31.89 9.65 -37.78
N SER A 718 -32.42 8.97 -36.75
CA SER A 718 -32.70 9.58 -35.44
C SER A 718 -32.74 8.48 -34.37
N THR A 719 -31.80 8.56 -33.45
CA THR A 719 -31.57 7.67 -32.30
C THR A 719 -32.67 7.89 -31.26
N VAL A 720 -33.44 6.86 -30.91
CA VAL A 720 -34.30 6.90 -29.72
C VAL A 720 -33.43 6.52 -28.53
N TRP A 721 -33.23 7.44 -27.59
CA TRP A 721 -32.51 7.16 -26.33
C TRP A 721 -33.50 6.67 -25.27
N LEU A 722 -33.19 5.53 -24.64
CA LEU A 722 -33.90 5.05 -23.46
C LEU A 722 -33.09 5.40 -22.21
N PHE A 723 -33.73 6.08 -21.25
CA PHE A 723 -33.18 6.30 -19.91
C PHE A 723 -34.14 5.71 -18.88
N GLY A 724 -33.73 4.65 -18.18
CA GLY A 724 -34.46 4.08 -17.04
C GLY A 724 -33.88 4.59 -15.72
N TRP A 725 -34.74 5.02 -14.79
CA TRP A 725 -34.38 5.25 -13.38
C TRP A 725 -35.06 4.18 -12.54
N TYR A 726 -34.34 3.59 -11.57
CA TYR A 726 -34.91 2.58 -10.66
C TYR A 726 -35.11 3.18 -9.28
N ASN A 727 -36.37 3.32 -8.86
CA ASN A 727 -36.77 3.37 -7.46
C ASN A 727 -37.82 2.29 -7.27
N VAL A 728 -37.38 1.09 -6.90
CA VAL A 728 -38.31 0.06 -6.46
C VAL A 728 -38.47 0.21 -4.95
N SER A 729 -39.29 1.16 -4.50
CA SER A 729 -39.65 1.18 -3.08
C SER A 729 -40.58 0.00 -2.77
N LYS A 730 -40.49 -0.55 -1.55
CA LYS A 730 -41.39 -1.62 -1.05
C LYS A 730 -42.88 -1.30 -1.19
N THR A 731 -43.25 -0.03 -1.38
CA THR A 731 -44.63 0.44 -1.46
C THR A 731 -45.15 0.72 -2.87
N ALA A 732 -44.29 0.99 -3.86
CA ALA A 732 -44.75 1.54 -5.16
C ALA A 732 -44.77 0.58 -6.37
N ARG A 733 -44.05 -0.56 -6.35
CA ARG A 733 -44.00 -1.58 -7.42
C ARG A 733 -43.88 -1.05 -8.87
N THR A 734 -43.26 0.11 -9.07
CA THR A 734 -43.26 0.80 -10.36
C THR A 734 -41.84 0.98 -10.90
N VAL A 735 -41.64 0.76 -12.19
CA VAL A 735 -40.41 1.06 -12.94
C VAL A 735 -40.70 2.21 -13.90
N ASN A 736 -40.03 3.34 -13.72
CA ASN A 736 -40.25 4.52 -14.56
C ASN A 736 -39.29 4.55 -15.75
N VAL A 737 -39.84 4.56 -16.95
CA VAL A 737 -39.08 4.61 -18.21
C VAL A 737 -39.22 5.99 -18.82
N LYS A 738 -38.12 6.74 -18.91
CA LYS A 738 -38.12 8.04 -19.59
C LYS A 738 -37.76 7.84 -21.06
N VAL A 739 -38.64 8.34 -21.93
CA VAL A 739 -38.47 8.29 -23.38
C VAL A 739 -38.30 9.71 -23.90
N THR A 740 -37.20 9.94 -24.62
CA THR A 740 -36.91 11.21 -25.29
C THR A 740 -37.19 11.06 -26.78
N CYS A 741 -38.10 11.88 -27.32
CA CYS A 741 -38.39 11.90 -28.74
C CYS A 741 -37.56 13.01 -29.42
N PRO A 742 -36.57 12.68 -30.28
CA PRO A 742 -35.80 13.71 -30.99
C PRO A 742 -36.70 14.50 -31.95
N THR A 743 -36.36 15.77 -32.19
CA THR A 743 -37.10 16.63 -33.13
C THR A 743 -36.79 16.22 -34.58
N THR A 744 -37.77 15.66 -35.28
CA THR A 744 -37.83 15.75 -36.74
C THR A 744 -39.08 16.53 -37.12
N GLU A 745 -38.93 17.48 -38.05
CA GLU A 745 -40.05 18.26 -38.56
C GLU A 745 -41.02 17.33 -39.30
N LYS A 746 -42.28 17.32 -38.82
CA LYS A 746 -43.48 16.62 -39.35
C LYS A 746 -43.70 15.18 -38.87
N SER A 747 -44.22 15.02 -37.65
CA SER A 747 -45.24 14.02 -37.34
C SER A 747 -46.02 14.43 -36.09
N GLY A 748 -47.29 14.01 -35.99
CA GLY A 748 -48.10 14.21 -34.78
C GLY A 748 -47.56 13.41 -33.58
N PRO A 749 -48.28 13.40 -32.44
CA PRO A 749 -47.86 12.69 -31.23
C PRO A 749 -47.50 11.23 -31.52
N VAL A 750 -46.35 10.77 -30.99
CA VAL A 750 -45.89 9.38 -31.15
C VAL A 750 -46.45 8.54 -30.02
N ARG A 751 -47.09 7.41 -30.35
CA ARG A 751 -47.56 6.44 -29.35
C ARG A 751 -46.40 5.55 -28.92
N LEU A 752 -46.27 5.35 -27.62
CA LEU A 752 -45.24 4.53 -27.00
C LEU A 752 -45.85 3.35 -26.27
N VAL A 753 -45.19 2.20 -26.38
CA VAL A 753 -45.46 1.00 -25.59
C VAL A 753 -44.15 0.52 -24.99
N ALA A 754 -43.99 0.63 -23.68
CA ALA A 754 -42.86 0.11 -22.93
C ALA A 754 -43.21 -1.22 -22.28
N THR A 755 -42.41 -2.24 -22.52
CA THR A 755 -42.62 -3.61 -22.04
C THR A 755 -41.38 -4.08 -21.30
N LEU A 756 -41.53 -4.45 -20.04
CA LEU A 756 -40.49 -5.07 -19.23
C LEU A 756 -40.75 -6.58 -19.17
N LYS A 757 -39.75 -7.40 -19.45
CA LYS A 757 -39.87 -8.87 -19.42
C LYS A 757 -38.63 -9.52 -18.80
N ASP A 758 -38.79 -10.73 -18.28
CA ASP A 758 -37.69 -11.63 -17.95
C ASP A 758 -37.80 -12.94 -18.74
N ALA A 759 -36.94 -13.92 -18.43
CA ALA A 759 -36.93 -15.22 -19.07
C ALA A 759 -38.24 -16.03 -18.91
N THR A 760 -39.14 -15.63 -18.01
CA THR A 760 -40.41 -16.31 -17.75
C THR A 760 -41.63 -15.59 -18.32
N GLY A 761 -41.48 -14.34 -18.78
CA GLY A 761 -42.56 -13.57 -19.39
C GLY A 761 -42.52 -12.07 -19.08
N VAL A 762 -43.60 -11.38 -19.45
CA VAL A 762 -43.77 -9.94 -19.27
C VAL A 762 -44.04 -9.64 -17.79
N LEU A 763 -43.24 -8.73 -17.22
CA LEU A 763 -43.34 -8.27 -15.83
C LEU A 763 -44.29 -7.06 -15.69
N GLY A 764 -44.39 -6.25 -16.75
CA GLY A 764 -45.29 -5.11 -16.79
C GLY A 764 -45.21 -4.36 -18.13
N VAL A 765 -46.27 -3.61 -18.43
CA VAL A 765 -46.38 -2.77 -19.64
C VAL A 765 -46.86 -1.39 -19.25
N ALA A 766 -46.33 -0.36 -19.89
CA ALA A 766 -46.83 1.00 -19.83
C ALA A 766 -47.02 1.56 -21.24
N THR A 767 -48.06 2.35 -21.43
CA THR A 767 -48.33 3.05 -22.69
C THR A 767 -48.40 4.54 -22.43
N GLY A 768 -48.06 5.33 -23.45
CA GLY A 768 -48.22 6.78 -23.40
C GLY A 768 -47.98 7.40 -24.76
N THR A 769 -48.01 8.72 -24.80
CA THR A 769 -47.76 9.51 -26.00
C THR A 769 -46.75 10.60 -25.70
N VAL A 770 -45.94 10.95 -26.69
CA VAL A 770 -44.96 12.03 -26.58
C VAL A 770 -44.97 12.86 -27.86
N ASP A 771 -44.96 14.17 -27.69
CA ASP A 771 -44.80 15.09 -28.82
C ASP A 771 -43.33 15.14 -29.26
N PRO A 772 -43.04 15.35 -30.56
CA PRO A 772 -41.68 15.51 -31.04
C PRO A 772 -40.92 16.60 -30.27
N GLY A 773 -39.69 16.31 -29.84
CA GLY A 773 -38.87 17.23 -29.04
C GLY A 773 -39.24 17.32 -27.56
N LYS A 774 -40.21 16.52 -27.08
CA LYS A 774 -40.58 16.43 -25.67
C LYS A 774 -40.14 15.08 -25.07
N ASN A 775 -40.16 15.04 -23.73
CA ASN A 775 -39.88 13.85 -22.95
C ASN A 775 -41.17 13.37 -22.29
N VAL A 776 -41.34 12.06 -22.16
CA VAL A 776 -42.41 11.46 -21.35
C VAL A 776 -41.84 10.37 -20.44
N THR A 777 -42.44 10.23 -19.26
CA THR A 777 -42.14 9.14 -18.33
C THR A 777 -43.29 8.14 -18.32
N LEU A 778 -42.99 6.88 -18.60
CA LEU A 778 -43.93 5.77 -18.61
C LEU A 778 -43.76 4.93 -17.34
N PRO A 779 -44.74 4.92 -16.41
CA PRO A 779 -44.67 4.10 -15.21
C PRO A 779 -45.12 2.67 -15.51
N ILE A 780 -44.18 1.73 -15.54
CA ILE A 780 -44.47 0.30 -15.64
C ILE A 780 -44.79 -0.24 -14.26
N VAL A 781 -46.06 -0.58 -14.02
CA VAL A 781 -46.47 -1.23 -12.77
C VAL A 781 -46.21 -2.73 -12.86
N ILE A 782 -45.46 -3.26 -11.90
CA ILE A 782 -45.13 -4.68 -11.79
C ILE A 782 -46.20 -5.38 -10.95
N GLY A 783 -46.71 -6.50 -11.46
CA GLY A 783 -47.68 -7.34 -10.75
C GLY A 783 -47.16 -7.83 -9.39
N ALA A 784 -48.07 -8.03 -8.44
CA ALA A 784 -47.73 -8.41 -7.06
C ALA A 784 -46.93 -9.72 -6.97
N THR A 785 -47.23 -10.67 -7.86
CA THR A 785 -46.64 -12.01 -7.91
C THR A 785 -45.23 -11.95 -8.50
N GLU A 786 -45.07 -11.21 -9.59
CA GLU A 786 -43.80 -10.94 -10.28
C GLU A 786 -42.86 -10.13 -9.38
N PHE A 787 -43.40 -9.18 -8.62
CA PHE A 787 -42.65 -8.38 -7.64
C PHE A 787 -42.03 -9.24 -6.54
N LYS A 788 -42.79 -10.19 -5.96
CA LYS A 788 -42.27 -11.13 -4.97
C LYS A 788 -41.09 -11.95 -5.51
N ARG A 789 -41.12 -12.31 -6.80
CA ARG A 789 -40.05 -13.03 -7.48
C ARG A 789 -38.79 -12.19 -7.69
N ILE A 790 -38.92 -10.88 -7.88
CA ILE A 790 -37.78 -9.94 -7.93
C ILE A 790 -37.15 -9.81 -6.53
N SER A 791 -37.96 -9.75 -5.47
CA SER A 791 -37.49 -9.57 -4.09
C SER A 791 -36.78 -10.78 -3.47
N SER A 792 -36.90 -11.97 -4.05
CA SER A 792 -36.28 -13.20 -3.53
C SER A 792 -34.92 -13.53 -4.16
N LYS A 793 -34.45 -12.74 -5.13
CA LYS A 793 -33.16 -12.93 -5.81
C LYS A 793 -32.22 -11.76 -5.56
N THR A 794 -30.91 -12.03 -5.53
CA THR A 794 -29.88 -10.99 -5.44
C THR A 794 -29.95 -10.02 -6.63
N TYR A 795 -30.21 -10.54 -7.84
CA TYR A 795 -30.49 -9.78 -9.06
C TYR A 795 -31.38 -10.60 -10.01
N LEU A 796 -32.24 -9.95 -10.79
CA LEU A 796 -33.06 -10.54 -11.85
C LEU A 796 -32.69 -9.92 -13.21
N SER A 797 -32.28 -10.75 -14.17
CA SER A 797 -32.04 -10.30 -15.55
C SER A 797 -33.35 -10.05 -16.27
N THR A 798 -33.48 -8.88 -16.90
CA THR A 798 -34.69 -8.41 -17.59
C THR A 798 -34.34 -7.70 -18.89
N ASP A 799 -35.26 -7.73 -19.85
CA ASP A 799 -35.21 -6.90 -21.04
C ASP A 799 -36.32 -5.84 -20.97
N LEU A 800 -35.97 -4.60 -21.25
CA LEU A 800 -36.91 -3.50 -21.46
C LEU A 800 -36.94 -3.17 -22.95
N SER A 801 -38.12 -3.26 -23.55
CA SER A 801 -38.37 -2.86 -24.93
C SER A 801 -39.31 -1.67 -24.97
N VAL A 802 -39.02 -0.66 -25.79
CA VAL A 802 -39.95 0.44 -26.09
C VAL A 802 -40.23 0.45 -27.58
N THR A 803 -41.50 0.33 -27.93
CA THR A 803 -42.00 0.47 -29.30
C THR A 803 -42.63 1.84 -29.45
N ALA A 804 -42.12 2.62 -30.41
CA ALA A 804 -42.67 3.90 -30.81
C ALA A 804 -43.42 3.75 -32.14
N THR A 805 -44.66 4.23 -32.23
CA THR A 805 -45.50 4.18 -33.42
C THR A 805 -45.94 5.59 -33.80
N ASP A 806 -45.65 6.01 -35.03
CA ASP A 806 -46.04 7.32 -35.54
C ASP A 806 -47.52 7.38 -35.95
N ALA A 807 -47.99 8.58 -36.31
CA ALA A 807 -49.39 8.83 -36.66
C ALA A 807 -49.86 8.15 -37.97
N VAL A 808 -48.94 7.63 -38.79
CA VAL A 808 -49.25 6.91 -40.03
C VAL A 808 -49.05 5.39 -39.90
N GLY A 809 -48.71 4.91 -38.70
CA GLY A 809 -48.65 3.49 -38.35
C GLY A 809 -47.26 2.84 -38.46
N ASN A 810 -46.19 3.59 -38.75
CA ASN A 810 -44.84 3.02 -38.74
C ASN A 810 -44.37 2.82 -37.30
N ALA A 811 -43.83 1.65 -37.00
CA ALA A 811 -43.35 1.31 -35.67
C ALA A 811 -41.84 1.00 -35.65
N LYS A 812 -41.14 1.44 -34.60
CA LYS A 812 -39.75 1.08 -34.31
C LYS A 812 -39.60 0.66 -32.85
N THR A 813 -38.92 -0.45 -32.62
CA THR A 813 -38.67 -0.99 -31.27
C THR A 813 -37.19 -0.91 -30.93
N VAL A 814 -36.89 -0.50 -29.71
CA VAL A 814 -35.54 -0.55 -29.13
C VAL A 814 -35.59 -1.39 -27.87
N THR A 815 -34.59 -2.24 -27.66
CA THR A 815 -34.50 -3.15 -26.52
C THR A 815 -33.16 -3.00 -25.82
N ALA A 816 -33.16 -3.01 -24.49
CA ALA A 816 -31.97 -3.04 -23.66
C ALA A 816 -32.13 -4.03 -22.50
N SER A 817 -31.03 -4.67 -22.10
CA SER A 817 -31.01 -5.69 -21.04
C SER A 817 -30.46 -5.09 -19.75
N TYR A 818 -31.10 -5.41 -18.62
CA TYR A 818 -30.83 -4.86 -17.30
C TYR A 818 -30.85 -5.94 -16.22
N LYS A 819 -30.19 -5.67 -15.08
CA LYS A 819 -30.33 -6.46 -13.84
C LYS A 819 -31.11 -5.65 -12.80
N LEU A 820 -32.22 -6.19 -12.32
CA LEU A 820 -33.07 -5.57 -11.30
C LEU A 820 -32.83 -6.22 -9.93
N ARG A 821 -32.80 -5.41 -8.87
CA ARG A 821 -32.80 -5.85 -7.48
C ARG A 821 -33.87 -5.06 -6.72
N ALA A 822 -34.60 -5.71 -5.82
CA ALA A 822 -35.50 -5.02 -4.89
C ALA A 822 -34.74 -4.70 -3.60
N GLU A 823 -34.91 -3.48 -3.07
CA GLU A 823 -34.36 -3.04 -1.77
C GLU A 823 -35.43 -2.95 -0.68
#